data_AF-A0A6A0A5K8-F1
#
_entry.id   AF-A0A6A0A5K8-F1
#
_cell.length_a   1.000
_cell.length_b   1.000
_cell.length_c   1.000
_cell.angle_alpha   90.00
_cell.angle_beta   90.00
_cell.angle_gamma   90.00
#
_symmetry.space_group_name_H-M   'P 1'
#
loop_
_entity.id
_entity.type
_entity.pdbx_description
1 polymer ?
#
loop_
_entity_poly.entity_id
_entity_poly.type
_entity_poly.pdbx_seq_one_letter_code
_entity_poly.pdbx_strand_id
1 'polypeptide(L)'
;MSHCLSLPPVIWEEGSRAVQPLQVVLACFPMPLSEQGSKCGQGSQSSIDGLGVGPSGQRHGSVGKPGAPLLLLDPPGCTAEEQALLVKLLRHQAVRQVTSALVRGAAQDSGSPSLAPATAQNDLLPACIVSQLELAAASYAWPVLGAAEWSTVLRDTLATLTAAVTDCRSLACRAAAATRSAAAQVLGQKPGAVSGAMAAKLLAKLSERGLLTQQAAAQQLADDWHHVVLDAWQFDMAKLSTAAHTVGVLLALTQHANSLRMDVMPAGLRMLRQEYWDQVCSACEQLVQLLAVQGVVQALGQLAGASVTRAISSWCLGRDASGAWQAVGWVVSKVMAAAGKAGAGGLAGVVLAGLTTTDSWLVRAECDAGCDVVEGLLGLALQPWDCHPLAGAAYTSLLHAPASLLARLSTPVEGVEELPEYEQGSPVAAYLIAAGLSPVLASAIAPSADRRLCSAPTTDRGLADLPLAAWSLLLAHLAATPDGAAGTALLRQALREIPEVVPRLLDRLLPCLPLEQFSPGAKPGSSKNTANAGQPGAVLAHDALKQLRAAGLPYGRSASRTVGRAVFGAVLHQLPASSRTWFSDIRDRGVATAVEAYTAARESPALIAAEITDIHSRSQELNSDKFTVKANALVREVVATMEIEETASVELVIRLPLAMPLKPPEVECRRKGQQPGGHAFTPEHVLLATAVARYGHLQAVLLGGSELYSLV
;
A
#
# COMPACT_ATOMS: atom_id res chain seq x y z
N MET A 1 -44.09 -20.25 19.40
CA MET A 1 -44.70 -19.17 18.59
C MET A 1 -44.63 -19.58 17.14
N SER A 2 -45.67 -20.31 16.74
CA SER A 2 -45.99 -20.74 15.38
C SER A 2 -46.90 -19.70 14.73
N HIS A 3 -46.89 -19.67 13.39
CA HIS A 3 -47.69 -18.83 12.49
C HIS A 3 -47.23 -17.37 12.31
N CYS A 4 -46.54 -17.12 11.19
CA CYS A 4 -47.08 -16.35 10.06
C CYS A 4 -45.96 -16.13 9.03
N LEU A 5 -46.12 -16.74 7.85
CA LEU A 5 -45.71 -16.28 6.52
C LEU A 5 -45.82 -17.49 5.57
N SER A 6 -47.03 -17.71 5.05
CA SER A 6 -47.24 -18.53 3.87
C SER A 6 -47.36 -17.59 2.68
N LEU A 7 -46.43 -17.70 1.73
CA LEU A 7 -46.58 -17.18 0.38
C LEU A 7 -46.98 -18.35 -0.53
N PRO A 8 -47.81 -18.14 -1.56
CA PRO A 8 -48.31 -19.22 -2.39
C PRO A 8 -47.20 -19.80 -3.29
N PRO A 9 -47.24 -21.11 -3.61
CA PRO A 9 -46.30 -21.70 -4.54
C PRO A 9 -46.64 -21.22 -5.97
N VAL A 10 -45.64 -20.65 -6.65
CA VAL A 10 -45.71 -20.45 -8.10
C VAL A 10 -45.50 -21.81 -8.75
N ILE A 11 -46.58 -22.37 -9.29
CA ILE A 11 -46.57 -23.57 -10.12
C ILE A 11 -45.91 -23.18 -11.45
N TRP A 12 -44.77 -23.79 -11.74
CA TRP A 12 -44.20 -23.78 -13.09
C TRP A 12 -44.90 -24.86 -13.90
N GLU A 13 -45.68 -24.48 -14.90
CA GLU A 13 -46.18 -25.44 -15.89
C GLU A 13 -45.00 -25.96 -16.71
N GLU A 14 -44.76 -27.27 -16.62
CA GLU A 14 -43.86 -28.02 -17.47
C GLU A 14 -44.40 -28.02 -18.91
N GLY A 15 -43.80 -27.20 -19.76
CA GLY A 15 -44.15 -27.22 -21.18
C GLY A 15 -43.35 -26.24 -22.03
N SER A 16 -42.36 -26.77 -22.75
CA SER A 16 -41.76 -26.21 -23.97
C SER A 16 -40.44 -25.42 -23.84
N ARG A 17 -39.36 -26.09 -24.29
CA ARG A 17 -38.11 -25.55 -24.88
C ARG A 17 -37.37 -24.42 -24.13
N ALA A 18 -36.80 -24.74 -22.97
CA ALA A 18 -35.84 -23.90 -22.25
C ALA A 18 -34.38 -24.38 -22.37
N VAL A 19 -33.87 -24.62 -23.59
CA VAL A 19 -32.47 -25.09 -23.80
C VAL A 19 -31.56 -24.04 -24.46
N GLN A 20 -32.08 -22.91 -24.94
CA GLN A 20 -31.27 -21.94 -25.70
C GLN A 20 -30.46 -20.90 -24.89
N PRO A 21 -30.87 -20.40 -23.70
CA PRO A 21 -30.09 -19.38 -22.99
C PRO A 21 -28.72 -19.87 -22.48
N LEU A 22 -28.61 -21.17 -22.17
CA LEU A 22 -27.37 -21.79 -21.68
C LEU A 22 -26.34 -22.02 -22.80
N GLN A 23 -26.77 -22.15 -24.06
CA GLN A 23 -25.86 -22.33 -25.19
C GLN A 23 -25.14 -21.04 -25.58
N VAL A 24 -25.77 -19.87 -25.42
CA VAL A 24 -25.13 -18.56 -25.66
C VAL A 24 -24.01 -18.31 -24.64
N VAL A 25 -24.22 -18.70 -23.39
CA VAL A 25 -23.19 -18.60 -22.33
C VAL A 25 -22.04 -19.59 -22.57
N LEU A 26 -22.33 -20.82 -23.03
CA LEU A 26 -21.29 -21.81 -23.35
C LEU A 26 -20.51 -21.50 -24.64
N ALA A 27 -21.13 -20.82 -25.61
CA ALA A 27 -20.46 -20.41 -26.86
C ALA A 27 -19.45 -19.27 -26.64
N CYS A 28 -19.66 -18.42 -25.64
CA CYS A 28 -18.77 -17.31 -25.30
C CYS A 28 -17.52 -17.73 -24.48
N PHE A 29 -17.45 -18.97 -24.01
CA PHE A 29 -16.37 -19.45 -23.13
C PHE A 29 -15.98 -20.91 -23.41
N PRO A 30 -15.05 -21.20 -24.35
CA PRO A 30 -14.47 -22.53 -24.45
C PRO A 30 -13.53 -22.78 -23.24
N MET A 31 -13.96 -23.63 -22.32
CA MET A 31 -13.10 -24.17 -21.25
C MET A 31 -12.02 -25.08 -21.86
N PRO A 32 -10.75 -25.04 -21.40
CA PRO A 32 -9.76 -26.03 -21.80
C PRO A 32 -10.11 -27.38 -21.15
N LEU A 33 -10.53 -28.35 -21.97
CA LEU A 33 -10.69 -29.73 -21.52
C LEU A 33 -9.30 -30.31 -21.22
N SER A 34 -9.14 -30.83 -20.00
CA SER A 34 -7.98 -31.58 -19.59
C SER A 34 -7.85 -32.86 -20.42
N GLU A 35 -6.73 -33.04 -21.12
CA GLU A 35 -6.37 -34.31 -21.76
C GLU A 35 -6.13 -35.40 -20.70
N GLN A 36 -7.05 -36.37 -20.61
CA GLN A 36 -6.77 -37.69 -20.05
C GLN A 36 -6.23 -38.59 -21.16
N GLY A 37 -5.11 -39.24 -20.88
CA GLY A 37 -4.34 -40.02 -21.85
C GLY A 37 -4.74 -41.48 -22.04
N SER A 38 -4.16 -42.08 -23.09
CA SER A 38 -3.85 -43.50 -23.36
C SER A 38 -3.75 -43.64 -24.88
N LYS A 39 -2.89 -44.44 -25.51
CA LYS A 39 -1.89 -45.43 -25.11
C LYS A 39 -1.14 -45.83 -26.39
N CYS A 40 0.08 -46.35 -26.21
CA CYS A 40 0.75 -47.39 -27.01
C CYS A 40 1.04 -47.17 -28.50
N GLY A 41 2.35 -47.16 -28.81
CA GLY A 41 2.90 -47.54 -30.10
C GLY A 41 4.41 -47.74 -29.99
N GLN A 42 4.85 -48.97 -29.71
CA GLN A 42 6.23 -49.42 -29.87
C GLN A 42 6.60 -49.46 -31.37
N GLY A 43 7.86 -49.18 -31.72
CA GLY A 43 8.39 -49.57 -33.04
C GLY A 43 9.68 -48.87 -33.50
N SER A 44 10.82 -49.52 -33.25
CA SER A 44 11.99 -49.68 -34.14
C SER A 44 12.81 -48.47 -34.67
N GLN A 45 14.03 -48.39 -34.13
CA GLN A 45 15.36 -48.32 -34.79
C GLN A 45 15.51 -47.91 -36.28
N SER A 46 16.36 -46.90 -36.53
CA SER A 46 17.55 -46.89 -37.44
C SER A 46 18.08 -45.45 -37.51
N SER A 47 19.25 -45.13 -36.94
CA SER A 47 20.58 -45.10 -37.58
C SER A 47 20.60 -44.48 -38.98
N ILE A 48 21.26 -43.31 -39.11
CA ILE A 48 22.28 -42.99 -40.13
C ILE A 48 22.96 -41.65 -39.76
N ASP A 49 24.29 -41.68 -39.78
CA ASP A 49 25.22 -40.56 -39.67
C ASP A 49 25.13 -39.58 -40.85
N GLY A 50 25.53 -38.32 -40.63
CA GLY A 50 25.71 -37.36 -41.72
C GLY A 50 26.29 -36.02 -41.28
N LEU A 51 27.61 -35.94 -41.21
CA LEU A 51 28.42 -34.72 -41.10
C LEU A 51 28.14 -33.76 -42.27
N GLY A 52 28.09 -32.45 -41.99
CA GLY A 52 28.06 -31.40 -43.00
C GLY A 52 28.41 -30.03 -42.42
N VAL A 53 29.60 -29.53 -42.77
CA VAL A 53 30.19 -28.25 -42.37
C VAL A 53 29.80 -27.15 -43.36
N GLY A 54 29.49 -25.95 -42.85
CA GLY A 54 29.64 -24.65 -43.56
C GLY A 54 28.35 -23.93 -44.00
N PRO A 55 28.41 -22.64 -44.37
CA PRO A 55 28.38 -21.53 -43.40
C PRO A 55 27.28 -20.48 -43.67
N SER A 56 27.10 -19.59 -42.69
CA SER A 56 26.59 -18.20 -42.81
C SER A 56 25.26 -17.97 -43.58
N GLY A 57 24.18 -17.74 -42.83
CA GLY A 57 22.94 -17.17 -43.35
C GLY A 57 22.19 -16.41 -42.26
N GLN A 58 21.98 -15.12 -42.50
CA GLN A 58 21.27 -14.16 -41.64
C GLN A 58 19.94 -14.72 -41.10
N ARG A 59 19.78 -14.73 -39.76
CA ARG A 59 18.48 -14.94 -39.11
C ARG A 59 17.73 -13.62 -39.05
N HIS A 60 16.76 -13.43 -39.93
CA HIS A 60 15.62 -12.57 -39.66
C HIS A 60 14.75 -13.25 -38.59
N GLY A 61 14.61 -12.60 -37.44
CA GLY A 61 13.68 -13.03 -36.39
C GLY A 61 12.25 -12.93 -36.88
N SER A 62 11.56 -14.07 -36.93
CA SER A 62 10.12 -14.14 -37.17
C SER A 62 9.38 -13.51 -36.00
N VAL A 63 8.74 -12.36 -36.27
CA VAL A 63 7.73 -11.76 -35.40
C VAL A 63 6.58 -12.76 -35.27
N GLY A 64 6.26 -13.17 -34.04
CA GLY A 64 5.12 -14.01 -33.75
C GLY A 64 3.83 -13.34 -34.25
N LYS A 65 3.02 -14.09 -35.00
CA LYS A 65 1.67 -13.67 -35.41
C LYS A 65 0.87 -13.25 -34.17
N PRO A 66 0.28 -12.04 -34.12
CA PRO A 66 -0.71 -11.74 -33.11
C PRO A 66 -1.90 -12.69 -33.28
N GLY A 67 -2.42 -13.19 -32.16
CA GLY A 67 -3.60 -14.05 -32.12
C GLY A 67 -4.75 -13.42 -32.91
N ALA A 68 -5.53 -14.26 -33.59
CA ALA A 68 -6.67 -13.84 -34.38
C ALA A 68 -7.60 -12.93 -33.54
N PRO A 69 -8.07 -11.79 -34.09
CA PRO A 69 -9.06 -10.97 -33.40
C PRO A 69 -10.32 -11.80 -33.19
N LEU A 70 -10.85 -11.79 -31.96
CA LEU A 70 -12.22 -12.21 -31.69
C LEU A 70 -13.13 -11.41 -32.63
N LEU A 71 -13.71 -12.09 -33.63
CA LEU A 71 -14.73 -11.53 -34.49
C LEU A 71 -15.89 -11.09 -33.60
N LEU A 72 -16.15 -9.77 -33.57
CA LEU A 72 -17.40 -9.22 -33.08
C LEU A 72 -18.51 -9.85 -33.93
N LEU A 73 -19.21 -10.84 -33.37
CA LEU A 73 -20.52 -11.23 -33.87
C LEU A 73 -21.46 -10.07 -33.56
N ASP A 74 -22.09 -9.48 -34.58
CA ASP A 74 -23.27 -8.65 -34.38
C ASP A 74 -24.29 -9.49 -33.59
N PRO A 75 -24.74 -9.07 -32.40
CA PRO A 75 -25.66 -9.88 -31.62
C PRO A 75 -27.00 -9.93 -32.35
N PRO A 76 -27.52 -11.12 -32.73
CA PRO A 76 -28.87 -11.21 -33.25
C PRO A 76 -29.83 -10.72 -32.17
N GLY A 77 -30.80 -9.89 -32.59
CA GLY A 77 -31.66 -9.07 -31.74
C GLY A 77 -32.20 -9.79 -30.51
N CYS A 78 -31.67 -9.41 -29.34
CA CYS A 78 -32.20 -9.77 -28.04
C CYS A 78 -33.55 -9.07 -27.87
N THR A 79 -34.62 -9.83 -27.61
CA THR A 79 -35.97 -9.28 -27.44
C THR A 79 -36.04 -8.40 -26.19
N ALA A 80 -36.97 -7.43 -26.16
CA ALA A 80 -37.13 -6.53 -25.00
C ALA A 80 -37.38 -7.29 -23.68
N GLU A 81 -38.01 -8.46 -23.75
CA GLU A 81 -38.21 -9.35 -22.60
C GLU A 81 -36.91 -10.00 -22.13
N GLU A 82 -36.06 -10.49 -23.05
CA GLU A 82 -34.74 -11.04 -22.71
C GLU A 82 -33.82 -9.97 -22.12
N GLN A 83 -33.89 -8.73 -22.62
CA GLN A 83 -33.16 -7.60 -22.04
C GLN A 83 -33.64 -7.29 -20.61
N ALA A 84 -34.95 -7.24 -20.39
CA ALA A 84 -35.52 -7.05 -19.07
C ALA A 84 -35.17 -8.21 -18.11
N LEU A 85 -35.10 -9.45 -18.62
CA LEU A 85 -34.66 -10.63 -17.88
C LEU A 85 -33.18 -10.58 -17.57
N LEU A 86 -32.33 -10.10 -18.47
CA LEU A 86 -30.89 -9.98 -18.24
C LEU A 86 -30.57 -8.89 -17.20
N VAL A 87 -31.28 -7.77 -17.25
CA VAL A 87 -31.19 -6.72 -16.22
C VAL A 87 -31.70 -7.24 -14.87
N LYS A 88 -32.81 -8.00 -14.85
CA LYS A 88 -33.28 -8.67 -13.64
C LYS A 88 -32.28 -9.73 -13.14
N LEU A 89 -31.65 -10.47 -14.03
CA LEU A 89 -30.63 -11.48 -13.71
C LEU A 89 -29.38 -10.82 -13.11
N LEU A 90 -28.91 -9.71 -13.69
CA LEU A 90 -27.80 -8.91 -13.16
C LEU A 90 -28.09 -8.38 -11.75
N ARG A 91 -29.28 -7.80 -11.56
CA ARG A 91 -29.75 -7.35 -10.24
C ARG A 91 -29.87 -8.51 -9.26
N HIS A 92 -30.42 -9.64 -9.70
CA HIS A 92 -30.59 -10.84 -8.88
C HIS A 92 -29.26 -11.52 -8.55
N GLN A 93 -28.29 -11.53 -9.47
CA GLN A 93 -26.96 -12.06 -9.22
C GLN A 93 -26.22 -11.17 -8.23
N ALA A 94 -26.25 -9.85 -8.37
CA ALA A 94 -25.69 -8.92 -7.38
C ALA A 94 -26.27 -9.17 -5.97
N VAL A 95 -27.59 -9.35 -5.87
CA VAL A 95 -28.25 -9.70 -4.59
C VAL A 95 -27.83 -11.09 -4.09
N ARG A 96 -27.71 -12.09 -4.97
CA ARG A 96 -27.29 -13.46 -4.61
C ARG A 96 -25.82 -13.53 -4.20
N GLN A 97 -24.95 -12.70 -4.77
CA GLN A 97 -23.55 -12.54 -4.35
C GLN A 97 -23.48 -12.09 -2.90
N VAL A 98 -24.18 -11.00 -2.58
CA VAL A 98 -24.32 -10.46 -1.22
C VAL A 98 -24.89 -11.53 -0.29
N THR A 99 -25.97 -12.19 -0.69
CA THR A 99 -26.60 -13.26 0.11
C THR A 99 -25.66 -14.46 0.34
N SER A 100 -24.87 -14.85 -0.67
CA SER A 100 -23.92 -15.97 -0.56
C SER A 100 -22.70 -15.62 0.30
N ALA A 101 -22.26 -14.36 0.29
CA ALA A 101 -21.24 -13.85 1.19
C ALA A 101 -21.76 -13.84 2.64
N LEU A 102 -23.02 -13.44 2.83
CA LEU A 102 -23.71 -13.45 4.12
C LEU A 102 -23.90 -14.87 4.69
N VAL A 103 -24.31 -15.84 3.88
CA VAL A 103 -24.46 -17.24 4.30
C VAL A 103 -23.11 -17.88 4.65
N ARG A 104 -22.04 -17.51 3.94
CA ARG A 104 -20.67 -17.99 4.23
C ARG A 104 -20.11 -17.41 5.53
N GLY A 105 -20.39 -16.12 5.83
CA GLY A 105 -20.07 -15.53 7.12
C GLY A 105 -20.82 -16.21 8.28
N ALA A 106 -22.12 -16.48 8.10
CA ALA A 106 -22.93 -17.15 9.12
C ALA A 106 -22.50 -18.61 9.40
N ALA A 107 -21.97 -19.31 8.39
CA ALA A 107 -21.45 -20.67 8.57
C ALA A 107 -20.13 -20.70 9.37
N GLN A 108 -19.27 -19.69 9.22
CA GLN A 108 -18.01 -19.58 9.96
C GLN A 108 -18.20 -19.28 11.46
N ASP A 109 -19.27 -18.56 11.82
CA ASP A 109 -19.61 -18.28 13.22
C ASP A 109 -20.27 -19.45 13.97
N SER A 110 -20.75 -20.47 13.25
CA SER A 110 -21.52 -21.58 13.85
C SER A 110 -20.69 -22.64 14.60
N GLY A 111 -19.37 -22.46 14.71
CA GLY A 111 -18.53 -23.22 15.65
C GLY A 111 -18.45 -24.74 15.43
N SER A 112 -18.73 -25.24 14.22
CA SER A 112 -18.55 -26.67 13.92
C SER A 112 -17.07 -26.99 13.63
N PRO A 113 -16.40 -27.84 14.42
CA PRO A 113 -15.02 -28.25 14.16
C PRO A 113 -15.03 -29.44 13.20
N SER A 114 -14.93 -29.20 11.88
CA SER A 114 -14.79 -30.29 10.92
C SER A 114 -13.97 -29.93 9.68
N LEU A 115 -12.72 -30.42 9.73
CA LEU A 115 -11.86 -30.96 8.66
C LEU A 115 -11.39 -30.06 7.49
N ALA A 116 -10.06 -29.95 7.45
CA ALA A 116 -9.14 -29.49 6.41
C ALA A 116 -9.04 -27.98 6.16
N PRO A 117 -7.83 -27.38 6.21
CA PRO A 117 -7.63 -26.00 5.81
C PRO A 117 -7.82 -25.92 4.30
N ALA A 118 -8.98 -25.40 3.87
CA ALA A 118 -9.18 -24.98 2.49
C ALA A 118 -8.09 -23.95 2.18
N THR A 119 -7.22 -24.27 1.23
CA THR A 119 -6.20 -23.35 0.74
C THR A 119 -6.88 -22.09 0.25
N ALA A 120 -6.43 -20.90 0.70
CA ALA A 120 -6.96 -19.58 0.34
C ALA A 120 -7.11 -19.32 -1.18
N GLN A 121 -6.48 -20.17 -2.01
CA GLN A 121 -6.62 -20.20 -3.46
C GLN A 121 -8.01 -20.63 -3.94
N ASN A 122 -8.78 -21.41 -3.15
CA ASN A 122 -10.14 -21.83 -3.49
C ASN A 122 -11.19 -20.73 -3.31
N ASP A 123 -10.91 -19.68 -2.51
CA ASP A 123 -11.83 -18.56 -2.32
C ASP A 123 -11.65 -17.44 -3.36
N LEU A 124 -10.45 -17.31 -3.93
CA LEU A 124 -10.14 -16.33 -4.97
C LEU A 124 -10.75 -16.69 -6.34
N LEU A 125 -10.88 -17.98 -6.63
CA LEU A 125 -11.37 -18.46 -7.92
C LEU A 125 -12.85 -18.12 -8.16
N PRO A 126 -13.77 -18.34 -7.19
CA PRO A 126 -15.15 -17.88 -7.31
C PRO A 126 -15.28 -16.36 -7.46
N ALA A 127 -14.56 -15.57 -6.66
CA ALA A 127 -14.62 -14.10 -6.74
C ALA A 127 -14.13 -13.58 -8.11
N CYS A 128 -13.08 -14.19 -8.66
CA CYS A 128 -12.57 -13.88 -9.99
C CYS A 128 -13.59 -14.21 -11.09
N ILE A 129 -14.18 -15.42 -11.06
CA ILE A 129 -15.22 -15.84 -12.01
C ILE A 129 -16.42 -14.90 -11.95
N VAL A 130 -16.84 -14.51 -10.75
CA VAL A 130 -17.94 -13.56 -10.54
C VAL A 130 -17.61 -12.20 -11.14
N SER A 131 -16.45 -11.63 -10.83
CA SER A 131 -16.04 -10.34 -11.39
C SER A 131 -15.97 -10.38 -12.92
N GLN A 132 -15.57 -11.52 -13.51
CA GLN A 132 -15.58 -11.71 -14.96
C GLN A 132 -17.00 -11.81 -15.53
N LEU A 133 -17.92 -12.50 -14.85
CA LEU A 133 -19.33 -12.57 -15.25
C LEU A 133 -20.02 -11.20 -15.16
N GLU A 134 -19.76 -10.43 -14.10
CA GLU A 134 -20.26 -9.07 -13.95
C GLU A 134 -19.73 -8.16 -15.06
N LEU A 135 -18.43 -8.24 -15.37
CA LEU A 135 -17.83 -7.48 -16.45
C LEU A 135 -18.42 -7.88 -17.81
N ALA A 136 -18.59 -9.17 -18.06
CA ALA A 136 -19.17 -9.68 -19.30
C ALA A 136 -20.62 -9.22 -19.46
N ALA A 137 -21.43 -9.33 -18.41
CA ALA A 137 -22.82 -8.91 -18.44
C ALA A 137 -22.97 -7.38 -18.54
N ALA A 138 -22.10 -6.61 -17.90
CA ALA A 138 -22.06 -5.16 -18.06
C ALA A 138 -21.58 -4.75 -19.46
N SER A 139 -20.62 -5.48 -20.05
CA SER A 139 -20.16 -5.25 -21.43
C SER A 139 -21.25 -5.59 -22.46
N TYR A 140 -22.08 -6.60 -22.17
CA TYR A 140 -23.24 -6.95 -22.97
C TYR A 140 -24.37 -5.93 -22.81
N ALA A 141 -24.61 -5.46 -21.59
CA ALA A 141 -25.63 -4.45 -21.31
C ALA A 141 -25.25 -3.07 -21.85
N TRP A 142 -23.96 -2.78 -22.05
CA TRP A 142 -23.46 -1.49 -22.52
C TRP A 142 -24.09 -1.03 -23.86
N PRO A 143 -24.11 -1.84 -24.95
CA PRO A 143 -24.79 -1.47 -26.20
C PRO A 143 -26.31 -1.59 -26.13
N VAL A 144 -26.86 -2.35 -25.17
CA VAL A 144 -28.30 -2.61 -25.06
C VAL A 144 -29.02 -1.49 -24.32
N LEU A 145 -28.41 -0.99 -23.23
CA LEU A 145 -28.95 0.11 -22.46
C LEU A 145 -28.69 1.43 -23.19
N GLY A 146 -29.74 2.21 -23.42
CA GLY A 146 -29.62 3.50 -24.07
C GLY A 146 -28.79 4.47 -23.23
N ALA A 147 -28.23 5.51 -23.87
CA ALA A 147 -27.47 6.54 -23.16
C ALA A 147 -28.30 7.22 -22.02
N ALA A 148 -29.60 7.38 -22.23
CA ALA A 148 -30.52 7.90 -21.23
C ALA A 148 -30.65 7.01 -19.99
N GLU A 149 -30.58 5.69 -20.17
CA GLU A 149 -30.71 4.73 -19.07
C GLU A 149 -29.42 4.68 -18.23
N TRP A 150 -28.26 4.62 -18.87
CA TRP A 150 -26.97 4.68 -18.19
C TRP A 150 -26.77 5.99 -17.42
N SER A 151 -27.17 7.12 -18.00
CA SER A 151 -27.09 8.42 -17.32
C SER A 151 -28.03 8.49 -16.13
N THR A 152 -29.20 7.83 -16.18
CA THR A 152 -30.11 7.73 -15.04
C THR A 152 -29.51 6.86 -13.93
N VAL A 153 -28.97 5.68 -14.26
CA VAL A 153 -28.31 4.79 -13.29
C VAL A 153 -27.14 5.51 -12.60
N LEU A 154 -26.31 6.22 -13.36
CA LEU A 154 -25.19 6.99 -12.82
C LEU A 154 -25.64 8.15 -11.94
N ARG A 155 -26.69 8.89 -12.36
CA ARG A 155 -27.25 9.99 -11.56
C ARG A 155 -27.82 9.48 -10.24
N ASP A 156 -28.56 8.37 -10.25
CA ASP A 156 -29.13 7.76 -9.05
C ASP A 156 -28.02 7.22 -8.12
N THR A 157 -26.99 6.62 -8.71
CA THR A 157 -25.80 6.15 -7.99
C THR A 157 -25.08 7.33 -7.33
N LEU A 158 -24.84 8.41 -8.08
CA LEU A 158 -24.17 9.61 -7.58
C LEU A 158 -24.99 10.30 -6.48
N ALA A 159 -26.32 10.40 -6.65
CA ALA A 159 -27.22 10.94 -5.64
C ALA A 159 -27.17 10.12 -4.35
N THR A 160 -27.17 8.79 -4.46
CA THR A 160 -27.05 7.86 -3.32
C THR A 160 -25.72 8.05 -2.59
N LEU A 161 -24.61 8.13 -3.33
CA LEU A 161 -23.28 8.35 -2.73
C LEU A 161 -23.16 9.73 -2.09
N THR A 162 -23.70 10.77 -2.72
CA THR A 162 -23.69 12.13 -2.18
C THR A 162 -24.50 12.22 -0.88
N ALA A 163 -25.66 11.56 -0.83
CA ALA A 163 -26.45 11.44 0.39
C ALA A 163 -25.67 10.71 1.49
N ALA A 164 -25.03 9.58 1.17
CA ALA A 164 -24.19 8.85 2.12
C ALA A 164 -23.03 9.69 2.67
N VAL A 165 -22.32 10.43 1.81
CA VAL A 165 -21.24 11.34 2.23
C VAL A 165 -21.77 12.45 3.15
N THR A 166 -22.94 13.02 2.82
CA THR A 166 -23.57 14.06 3.64
C THR A 166 -23.94 13.54 5.03
N ASP A 167 -24.51 12.34 5.11
CA ASP A 167 -24.87 11.70 6.37
C ASP A 167 -23.62 11.39 7.20
N CYS A 168 -22.56 10.83 6.58
CA CYS A 168 -21.28 10.61 7.25
C CYS A 168 -20.63 11.90 7.76
N ARG A 169 -20.70 12.99 6.99
CA ARG A 169 -20.21 14.31 7.44
C ARG A 169 -20.98 14.80 8.67
N SER A 170 -22.30 14.64 8.67
CA SER A 170 -23.12 14.98 9.83
C SER A 170 -22.74 14.17 11.07
N LEU A 171 -22.44 12.88 10.89
CA LEU A 171 -21.97 11.99 11.96
C LEU A 171 -20.62 12.45 12.51
N ALA A 172 -19.67 12.74 11.63
CA ALA A 172 -18.35 13.26 12.00
C ALA A 172 -18.44 14.61 12.74
N CYS A 173 -19.31 15.54 12.34
CA CYS A 173 -19.54 16.79 13.08
C CYS A 173 -20.10 16.55 14.48
N ARG A 174 -21.05 15.62 14.65
CA ARG A 174 -21.59 15.24 15.97
C ARG A 174 -20.52 14.61 16.86
N ALA A 175 -19.74 13.70 16.30
CA ALA A 175 -18.59 13.07 16.95
C ALA A 175 -17.56 14.11 17.42
N ALA A 176 -17.21 15.07 16.56
CA ALA A 176 -16.32 16.18 16.89
C ALA A 176 -16.89 17.04 18.02
N ALA A 177 -18.18 17.38 17.96
CA ALA A 177 -18.85 18.14 19.01
C ALA A 177 -18.86 17.42 20.37
N ALA A 178 -19.14 16.11 20.38
CA ALA A 178 -19.07 15.28 21.59
C ALA A 178 -17.65 15.26 22.18
N THR A 179 -16.65 15.09 21.32
CA THR A 179 -15.21 15.09 21.68
C THR A 179 -14.80 16.42 22.32
N ARG A 180 -15.22 17.56 21.74
CA ARG A 180 -14.98 18.89 22.32
C ARG A 180 -15.72 19.10 23.64
N SER A 181 -16.96 18.63 23.75
CA SER A 181 -17.76 18.73 24.97
C SER A 181 -17.06 18.00 26.13
N ALA A 182 -16.60 16.78 25.90
CA ALA A 182 -15.86 16.01 26.90
C ALA A 182 -14.53 16.68 27.27
N ALA A 183 -13.79 17.20 26.30
CA ALA A 183 -12.55 17.93 26.57
C ALA A 183 -12.80 19.21 27.41
N ALA A 184 -13.86 19.96 27.10
CA ALA A 184 -14.26 21.13 27.86
C ALA A 184 -14.65 20.76 29.31
N GLN A 185 -15.36 19.64 29.49
CA GLN A 185 -15.71 19.14 30.82
C GLN A 185 -14.47 18.78 31.64
N VAL A 186 -13.48 18.11 31.04
CA VAL A 186 -12.20 17.79 31.72
C VAL A 186 -11.44 19.05 32.13
N LEU A 187 -11.53 20.13 31.35
CA LEU A 187 -10.90 21.41 31.66
C LEU A 187 -11.74 22.32 32.56
N GLY A 188 -12.96 21.93 32.94
CA GLY A 188 -13.90 22.79 33.67
C GLY A 188 -14.35 24.03 32.88
N GLN A 189 -14.31 23.96 31.55
CA GLN A 189 -14.70 25.04 30.65
C GLN A 189 -16.12 24.83 30.08
N LYS A 190 -16.71 25.91 29.55
CA LYS A 190 -18.01 25.83 28.87
C LYS A 190 -17.90 25.00 27.57
N PRO A 191 -18.92 24.20 27.21
CA PRO A 191 -18.93 23.48 25.94
C PRO A 191 -18.77 24.46 24.77
N GLY A 192 -17.84 24.14 23.86
CA GLY A 192 -17.47 24.99 22.72
C GLY A 192 -16.33 25.99 22.98
N ALA A 193 -15.83 26.13 24.21
CA ALA A 193 -14.66 26.98 24.50
C ALA A 193 -13.34 26.35 24.03
N VAL A 194 -13.29 25.02 23.92
CA VAL A 194 -12.11 24.25 23.51
C VAL A 194 -12.18 24.00 22.01
N SER A 195 -11.15 24.40 21.28
CA SER A 195 -11.03 24.07 19.85
C SER A 195 -10.88 22.56 19.64
N GLY A 196 -11.30 22.05 18.48
CA GLY A 196 -11.14 20.65 18.12
C GLY A 196 -9.72 20.16 18.29
N ALA A 197 -8.75 20.92 17.78
CA ALA A 197 -7.33 20.54 17.87
C ALA A 197 -6.83 20.44 19.31
N MET A 198 -7.29 21.33 20.20
CA MET A 198 -6.96 21.27 21.62
C MET A 198 -7.66 20.08 22.29
N ALA A 199 -8.92 19.81 21.94
CA ALA A 199 -9.67 18.67 22.45
C ALA A 199 -9.02 17.34 22.07
N ALA A 200 -8.65 17.16 20.80
CA ALA A 200 -7.98 15.97 20.29
C ALA A 200 -6.64 15.74 20.99
N LYS A 201 -5.79 16.77 21.10
CA LYS A 201 -4.51 16.70 21.81
C LYS A 201 -4.66 16.37 23.29
N LEU A 202 -5.66 16.96 23.96
CA LEU A 202 -5.92 16.69 25.38
C LEU A 202 -6.34 15.23 25.58
N LEU A 203 -7.30 14.75 24.81
CA LEU A 203 -7.82 13.39 24.92
C LEU A 203 -6.76 12.35 24.54
N ALA A 204 -5.95 12.61 23.52
CA ALA A 204 -4.79 11.78 23.19
C ALA A 204 -3.84 11.63 24.38
N LYS A 205 -3.45 12.76 25.01
CA LYS A 205 -2.57 12.75 26.20
C LYS A 205 -3.19 12.03 27.40
N LEU A 206 -4.50 12.14 27.59
CA LEU A 206 -5.21 11.45 28.68
C LEU A 206 -5.32 9.95 28.41
N SER A 207 -5.55 9.57 27.15
CA SER A 207 -5.58 8.18 26.69
C SER A 207 -4.21 7.51 26.85
N GLU A 208 -3.14 8.18 26.42
CA GLU A 208 -1.75 7.72 26.59
C GLU A 208 -1.38 7.49 28.06
N ARG A 209 -1.88 8.33 28.96
CA ARG A 209 -1.65 8.20 30.41
C ARG A 209 -2.58 7.19 31.09
N GLY A 210 -3.52 6.56 30.37
CA GLY A 210 -4.53 5.67 30.94
C GLY A 210 -5.48 6.38 31.92
N LEU A 211 -5.52 7.71 31.91
CA LEU A 211 -6.37 8.52 32.78
C LEU A 211 -7.77 8.70 32.22
N LEU A 212 -7.94 8.51 30.90
CA LEU A 212 -9.22 8.67 30.25
C LEU A 212 -10.28 7.76 30.88
N THR A 213 -9.98 6.48 31.13
CA THR A 213 -10.92 5.52 31.75
C THR A 213 -11.27 5.84 33.21
N GLN A 214 -10.52 6.71 33.89
CA GLN A 214 -10.77 7.09 35.28
C GLN A 214 -11.68 8.33 35.39
N GLN A 215 -11.87 9.07 34.30
CA GLN A 215 -12.65 10.30 34.29
C GLN A 215 -14.13 10.00 33.97
N ALA A 216 -15.04 10.52 34.79
CA ALA A 216 -16.48 10.42 34.50
C ALA A 216 -16.86 11.01 33.13
N ALA A 217 -16.13 12.04 32.69
CA ALA A 217 -16.29 12.66 31.38
C ALA A 217 -16.02 11.67 30.21
N ALA A 218 -15.16 10.67 30.39
CA ALA A 218 -14.90 9.67 29.35
C ALA A 218 -16.02 8.63 29.24
N GLN A 219 -16.67 8.29 30.36
CA GLN A 219 -17.86 7.44 30.33
C GLN A 219 -19.00 8.17 29.63
N GLN A 220 -19.23 9.44 29.99
CA GLN A 220 -20.21 10.29 29.29
C GLN A 220 -19.90 10.41 27.80
N LEU A 221 -18.62 10.62 27.44
CA LEU A 221 -18.19 10.64 26.05
C LEU A 221 -18.54 9.32 25.35
N ALA A 222 -18.25 8.18 25.97
CA ALA A 222 -18.57 6.88 25.39
C ALA A 222 -20.08 6.69 25.17
N ASP A 223 -20.91 7.13 26.12
CA ASP A 223 -22.36 7.08 26.02
C ASP A 223 -22.89 8.03 24.93
N ASP A 224 -22.39 9.27 24.88
CA ASP A 224 -22.71 10.25 23.83
C ASP A 224 -22.33 9.70 22.44
N TRP A 225 -21.17 9.07 22.32
CA TRP A 225 -20.73 8.41 21.09
C TRP A 225 -21.61 7.22 20.71
N HIS A 226 -22.06 6.44 21.69
CA HIS A 226 -22.96 5.33 21.45
C HIS A 226 -24.28 5.83 20.84
N HIS A 227 -24.84 6.91 21.38
CA HIS A 227 -26.01 7.59 20.81
C HIS A 227 -25.73 8.16 19.42
N VAL A 228 -24.61 8.85 19.22
CA VAL A 228 -24.23 9.43 17.93
C VAL A 228 -24.09 8.34 16.85
N VAL A 229 -23.48 7.20 17.16
CA VAL A 229 -23.26 6.12 16.18
C VAL A 229 -24.52 5.31 15.92
N LEU A 230 -25.28 4.95 16.97
CA LEU A 230 -26.46 4.10 16.82
C LEU A 230 -27.69 4.85 16.32
N ASP A 231 -27.96 6.05 16.85
CA ASP A 231 -29.23 6.74 16.55
C ASP A 231 -29.16 7.53 15.24
N ALA A 232 -27.95 7.94 14.84
CA ALA A 232 -27.80 8.98 13.85
C ALA A 232 -27.42 8.47 12.45
N TRP A 233 -27.04 7.20 12.30
CA TRP A 233 -26.80 6.60 10.99
C TRP A 233 -27.96 5.69 10.57
N GLN A 234 -28.97 6.31 9.95
CA GLN A 234 -30.16 5.62 9.41
C GLN A 234 -30.07 5.38 7.90
N PHE A 235 -28.88 5.50 7.31
CA PHE A 235 -28.69 5.33 5.88
C PHE A 235 -28.91 3.87 5.47
N ASP A 236 -29.54 3.70 4.32
CA ASP A 236 -29.80 2.39 3.74
C ASP A 236 -28.49 1.77 3.21
N MET A 237 -27.83 0.95 4.05
CA MET A 237 -26.56 0.31 3.71
C MET A 237 -26.65 -0.61 2.49
N ALA A 238 -27.83 -1.16 2.19
CA ALA A 238 -28.05 -1.95 0.99
C ALA A 238 -27.96 -1.07 -0.28
N LYS A 239 -28.52 0.15 -0.23
CA LYS A 239 -28.34 1.15 -1.31
C LYS A 239 -26.89 1.57 -1.46
N LEU A 240 -26.17 1.81 -0.36
CA LEU A 240 -24.74 2.15 -0.42
C LEU A 240 -23.92 1.02 -1.08
N SER A 241 -24.14 -0.22 -0.65
CA SER A 241 -23.48 -1.38 -1.22
C SER A 241 -23.75 -1.50 -2.72
N THR A 242 -25.02 -1.36 -3.14
CA THR A 242 -25.42 -1.42 -4.54
C THR A 242 -24.77 -0.30 -5.37
N ALA A 243 -24.76 0.93 -4.86
CA ALA A 243 -24.13 2.07 -5.50
C ALA A 243 -22.62 1.85 -5.67
N ALA A 244 -21.92 1.41 -4.61
CA ALA A 244 -20.50 1.12 -4.67
C ALA A 244 -20.17 0.02 -5.71
N HIS A 245 -20.87 -1.12 -5.70
CA HIS A 245 -20.66 -2.17 -6.70
C HIS A 245 -20.89 -1.66 -8.13
N THR A 246 -21.92 -0.83 -8.34
CA THR A 246 -22.22 -0.23 -9.65
C THR A 246 -21.04 0.61 -10.14
N VAL A 247 -20.47 1.47 -9.29
CA VAL A 247 -19.26 2.24 -9.64
C VAL A 247 -18.08 1.32 -9.95
N GLY A 248 -17.87 0.26 -9.18
CA GLY A 248 -16.78 -0.68 -9.39
C GLY A 248 -16.87 -1.44 -10.73
N VAL A 249 -18.08 -1.82 -11.14
CA VAL A 249 -18.32 -2.44 -12.45
C VAL A 249 -18.07 -1.45 -13.58
N LEU A 250 -18.56 -0.22 -13.46
CA LEU A 250 -18.34 0.84 -14.45
C LEU A 250 -16.86 1.22 -14.58
N LEU A 251 -16.13 1.25 -13.47
CA LEU A 251 -14.68 1.47 -13.47
C LEU A 251 -13.93 0.33 -14.18
N ALA A 252 -14.35 -0.92 -13.96
CA ALA A 252 -13.73 -2.07 -14.63
C ALA A 252 -14.00 -2.06 -16.15
N LEU A 253 -15.24 -1.72 -16.55
CA LEU A 253 -15.63 -1.59 -17.96
C LEU A 253 -14.82 -0.49 -18.67
N THR A 254 -14.71 0.67 -18.05
CA THR A 254 -13.96 1.80 -18.61
C THR A 254 -12.47 1.49 -18.71
N GLN A 255 -11.88 0.81 -17.72
CA GLN A 255 -10.49 0.33 -17.81
C GLN A 255 -10.29 -0.71 -18.91
N HIS A 256 -11.24 -1.62 -19.10
CA HIS A 256 -11.20 -2.61 -20.18
C HIS A 256 -11.35 -1.96 -21.56
N ALA A 257 -12.27 -0.99 -21.69
CA ALA A 257 -12.42 -0.19 -22.90
C ALA A 257 -11.16 0.63 -23.22
N ASN A 258 -10.42 1.08 -22.21
CA ASN A 258 -9.15 1.81 -22.40
C ASN A 258 -8.02 0.89 -22.89
N SER A 259 -8.03 -0.40 -22.55
CA SER A 259 -6.95 -1.34 -22.89
C SER A 259 -7.10 -1.95 -24.30
N LEU A 260 -8.33 -2.15 -24.77
CA LEU A 260 -8.63 -2.48 -26.15
C LEU A 260 -8.37 -1.24 -27.01
N ARG A 261 -7.23 -1.13 -27.72
CA ARG A 261 -6.88 0.06 -28.52
C ARG A 261 -8.04 0.51 -29.43
N MET A 262 -8.70 1.61 -29.05
CA MET A 262 -10.02 2.07 -29.52
C MET A 262 -10.02 2.92 -30.80
N ASP A 263 -9.02 2.79 -31.68
CA ASP A 263 -8.94 3.62 -32.90
C ASP A 263 -10.16 3.42 -33.85
N VAL A 264 -10.99 2.41 -33.60
CA VAL A 264 -12.14 2.01 -34.43
C VAL A 264 -13.49 2.55 -33.93
N MET A 265 -13.55 3.26 -32.78
CA MET A 265 -14.85 3.68 -32.25
C MET A 265 -15.46 4.95 -32.91
N PRO A 266 -16.75 4.91 -33.31
CA PRO A 266 -17.48 6.05 -33.82
C PRO A 266 -17.35 7.29 -32.91
N ALA A 267 -17.27 8.48 -33.51
CA ALA A 267 -17.10 9.75 -32.80
C ALA A 267 -18.18 10.01 -31.73
N GLY A 268 -19.42 9.55 -31.96
CA GLY A 268 -20.50 9.66 -30.97
C GLY A 268 -20.24 8.91 -29.67
N LEU A 269 -19.62 7.72 -29.75
CA LEU A 269 -19.27 6.92 -28.57
C LEU A 269 -18.09 7.52 -27.79
N ARG A 270 -17.26 8.34 -28.42
CA ARG A 270 -16.18 9.09 -27.74
C ARG A 270 -16.71 10.24 -26.89
N MET A 271 -17.72 10.97 -27.37
CA MET A 271 -18.37 12.06 -26.59
C MET A 271 -19.13 11.50 -25.38
N LEU A 272 -19.97 10.48 -25.62
CA LEU A 272 -20.68 9.78 -24.54
C LEU A 272 -19.71 9.24 -23.49
N ARG A 273 -18.56 8.70 -23.92
CA ARG A 273 -17.51 8.22 -23.01
C ARG A 273 -16.97 9.32 -22.10
N GLN A 274 -16.79 10.56 -22.56
CA GLN A 274 -16.24 11.62 -21.72
C GLN A 274 -17.22 12.04 -20.62
N GLU A 275 -18.49 12.28 -20.98
CA GLU A 275 -19.51 12.64 -19.99
C GLU A 275 -19.74 11.53 -18.95
N TYR A 276 -19.76 10.27 -19.38
CA TYR A 276 -19.84 9.14 -18.44
C TYR A 276 -18.59 8.99 -17.59
N TRP A 277 -17.42 9.21 -18.17
CA TRP A 277 -16.17 9.14 -17.44
C TRP A 277 -16.11 10.20 -16.35
N ASP A 278 -16.58 11.42 -16.61
CA ASP A 278 -16.66 12.49 -15.62
C ASP A 278 -17.64 12.14 -14.49
N GLN A 279 -18.78 11.51 -14.81
CA GLN A 279 -19.73 11.01 -13.80
C GLN A 279 -19.17 9.86 -12.96
N VAL A 280 -18.47 8.90 -13.59
CA VAL A 280 -17.78 7.81 -12.87
C VAL A 280 -16.67 8.37 -11.99
N CYS A 281 -15.91 9.35 -12.49
CA CYS A 281 -14.89 10.05 -11.71
C CYS A 281 -15.51 10.76 -10.51
N SER A 282 -16.63 11.47 -10.68
CA SER A 282 -17.35 12.10 -9.57
C SER A 282 -17.86 11.07 -8.55
N ALA A 283 -18.38 9.93 -9.00
CA ALA A 283 -18.81 8.85 -8.10
C ALA A 283 -17.63 8.23 -7.33
N CYS A 284 -16.48 8.02 -8.00
CA CYS A 284 -15.24 7.60 -7.34
C CYS A 284 -14.75 8.64 -6.33
N GLU A 285 -14.87 9.93 -6.64
CA GLU A 285 -14.56 11.02 -5.72
C GLU A 285 -15.41 10.92 -4.45
N GLN A 286 -16.73 10.73 -4.58
CA GLN A 286 -17.63 10.55 -3.44
C GLN A 286 -17.26 9.33 -2.59
N LEU A 287 -16.86 8.21 -3.20
CA LEU A 287 -16.38 7.03 -2.47
C LEU A 287 -15.09 7.29 -1.69
N VAL A 288 -14.16 8.06 -2.27
CA VAL A 288 -12.93 8.49 -1.58
C VAL A 288 -13.26 9.45 -0.44
N GLN A 289 -14.20 10.38 -0.63
CA GLN A 289 -14.69 11.26 0.44
C GLN A 289 -15.32 10.45 1.57
N LEU A 290 -16.15 9.46 1.25
CA LEU A 290 -16.79 8.57 2.22
C LEU A 290 -15.75 7.80 3.06
N LEU A 291 -14.72 7.24 2.41
CA LEU A 291 -13.60 6.58 3.08
C LEU A 291 -12.89 7.55 4.04
N ALA A 292 -12.59 8.76 3.57
CA ALA A 292 -11.87 9.77 4.35
C ALA A 292 -12.68 10.23 5.57
N VAL A 293 -13.97 10.53 5.40
CA VAL A 293 -14.86 10.94 6.51
C VAL A 293 -15.04 9.78 7.50
N GLN A 294 -15.17 8.55 7.03
CA GLN A 294 -15.22 7.38 7.92
C GLN A 294 -13.92 7.21 8.71
N GLY A 295 -12.77 7.46 8.08
CA GLY A 295 -11.48 7.49 8.76
C GLY A 295 -11.44 8.53 9.88
N VAL A 296 -11.99 9.72 9.64
CA VAL A 296 -12.12 10.77 10.67
C VAL A 296 -12.99 10.32 11.84
N VAL A 297 -14.16 9.73 11.58
CA VAL A 297 -15.03 9.16 12.62
C VAL A 297 -14.27 8.12 13.44
N GLN A 298 -13.49 7.26 12.78
CA GLN A 298 -12.68 6.25 13.44
C GLN A 298 -11.56 6.85 14.29
N ALA A 299 -10.85 7.87 13.80
CA ALA A 299 -9.78 8.54 14.52
C ALA A 299 -10.31 9.28 15.76
N LEU A 300 -11.44 9.97 15.63
CA LEU A 300 -12.14 10.58 16.76
C LEU A 300 -12.61 9.51 17.77
N GLY A 301 -13.08 8.36 17.30
CA GLY A 301 -13.43 7.22 18.14
C GLY A 301 -12.25 6.61 18.90
N GLN A 302 -11.04 6.62 18.30
CA GLN A 302 -9.79 6.22 18.98
C GLN A 302 -9.45 7.17 20.13
N LEU A 303 -9.62 8.48 19.93
CA LEU A 303 -9.41 9.49 20.96
C LEU A 303 -10.41 9.36 22.11
N ALA A 304 -11.64 8.92 21.82
CA ALA A 304 -12.67 8.65 22.82
C ALA A 304 -12.45 7.33 23.61
N GLY A 305 -11.50 6.48 23.17
CA GLY A 305 -11.07 5.28 23.87
C GLY A 305 -11.52 3.96 23.23
N ALA A 306 -11.04 2.86 23.81
CA ALA A 306 -11.18 1.52 23.23
C ALA A 306 -12.63 0.99 23.24
N SER A 307 -13.51 1.46 24.12
CA SER A 307 -14.94 1.10 24.12
C SER A 307 -15.65 1.67 22.90
N VAL A 308 -15.50 2.97 22.65
CA VAL A 308 -16.06 3.68 21.49
C VAL A 308 -15.50 3.11 20.19
N THR A 309 -14.18 2.91 20.12
CA THR A 309 -13.54 2.29 18.95
C THR A 309 -14.14 0.92 18.65
N ARG A 310 -14.39 0.09 19.67
CA ARG A 310 -15.05 -1.22 19.51
C ARG A 310 -16.50 -1.08 19.06
N ALA A 311 -17.25 -0.11 19.59
CA ALA A 311 -18.62 0.15 19.18
C ALA A 311 -18.70 0.54 17.69
N ILE A 312 -17.87 1.49 17.24
CA ILE A 312 -17.80 1.89 15.83
C ILE A 312 -17.39 0.69 14.96
N SER A 313 -16.40 -0.08 15.39
CA SER A 313 -15.95 -1.26 14.66
C SER A 313 -17.05 -2.32 14.57
N SER A 314 -17.79 -2.58 15.66
CA SER A 314 -18.92 -3.52 15.66
C SER A 314 -20.07 -3.05 14.77
N TRP A 315 -20.30 -1.74 14.70
CA TRP A 315 -21.28 -1.15 13.80
C TRP A 315 -20.86 -1.33 12.34
N CYS A 316 -19.59 -1.03 12.00
CA CYS A 316 -19.04 -1.25 10.66
C CYS A 316 -19.06 -2.73 10.25
N LEU A 317 -18.92 -3.63 11.23
CA LEU A 317 -18.98 -5.08 11.05
C LEU A 317 -20.39 -5.68 11.08
N GLY A 318 -21.42 -4.89 11.41
CA GLY A 318 -22.79 -5.38 11.40
C GLY A 318 -23.13 -6.04 10.06
N ARG A 319 -23.96 -7.09 10.07
CA ARG A 319 -24.25 -7.92 8.89
C ARG A 319 -24.57 -7.09 7.64
N ASP A 320 -25.38 -6.04 7.80
CA ASP A 320 -25.80 -5.19 6.68
C ASP A 320 -24.76 -4.12 6.31
N ALA A 321 -24.02 -3.61 7.29
CA ALA A 321 -23.01 -2.56 7.09
C ALA A 321 -21.71 -3.09 6.47
N SER A 322 -21.29 -4.29 6.88
CA SER A 322 -20.03 -4.89 6.45
C SER A 322 -19.96 -5.07 4.93
N GLY A 323 -21.05 -5.53 4.29
CA GLY A 323 -21.11 -5.70 2.85
C GLY A 323 -21.03 -4.38 2.08
N ALA A 324 -21.61 -3.30 2.60
CA ALA A 324 -21.49 -1.98 1.99
C ALA A 324 -20.07 -1.44 2.08
N TRP A 325 -19.46 -1.54 3.26
CA TRP A 325 -18.10 -1.05 3.46
C TRP A 325 -17.04 -1.89 2.76
N GLN A 326 -17.23 -3.20 2.63
CA GLN A 326 -16.38 -4.05 1.78
C GLN A 326 -16.46 -3.60 0.32
N ALA A 327 -17.65 -3.29 -0.18
CA ALA A 327 -17.83 -2.77 -1.53
C ALA A 327 -17.10 -1.43 -1.72
N VAL A 328 -17.30 -0.48 -0.80
CA VAL A 328 -16.60 0.83 -0.82
C VAL A 328 -15.09 0.63 -0.79
N GLY A 329 -14.58 -0.17 0.16
CA GLY A 329 -13.16 -0.44 0.31
C GLY A 329 -12.54 -1.10 -0.92
N TRP A 330 -13.24 -2.05 -1.52
CA TRP A 330 -12.81 -2.71 -2.75
C TRP A 330 -12.73 -1.75 -3.94
N VAL A 331 -13.77 -0.93 -4.16
CA VAL A 331 -13.77 0.05 -5.25
C VAL A 331 -12.68 1.08 -5.04
N VAL A 332 -12.55 1.65 -3.84
CA VAL A 332 -11.52 2.65 -3.57
C VAL A 332 -10.12 2.05 -3.77
N SER A 333 -9.87 0.82 -3.30
CA SER A 333 -8.59 0.14 -3.52
C SER A 333 -8.28 -0.02 -5.02
N LYS A 334 -9.30 -0.33 -5.85
CA LYS A 334 -9.15 -0.38 -7.31
C LYS A 334 -8.87 0.98 -7.93
N VAL A 335 -9.57 2.03 -7.47
CA VAL A 335 -9.33 3.42 -7.90
C VAL A 335 -7.90 3.83 -7.58
N MET A 336 -7.42 3.56 -6.36
CA MET A 336 -6.04 3.86 -5.94
C MET A 336 -4.99 3.08 -6.76
N ALA A 337 -5.20 1.78 -6.95
CA ALA A 337 -4.30 0.95 -7.73
C ALA A 337 -4.23 1.38 -9.21
N ALA A 338 -5.36 1.82 -9.78
CA ALA A 338 -5.41 2.35 -11.14
C ALA A 338 -4.73 3.72 -11.22
N ALA A 339 -4.96 4.60 -10.25
CA ALA A 339 -4.30 5.90 -10.14
C ALA A 339 -2.77 5.77 -10.04
N GLY A 340 -2.27 4.74 -9.35
CA GLY A 340 -0.84 4.48 -9.22
C GLY A 340 -0.16 3.93 -10.50
N LYS A 341 -0.91 3.25 -11.38
CA LYS A 341 -0.40 2.70 -12.64
C LYS A 341 -0.48 3.69 -13.80
N ALA A 342 -1.54 4.48 -13.84
CA ALA A 342 -1.75 5.46 -14.89
C ALA A 342 -0.89 6.69 -14.58
N GLY A 343 0.33 6.75 -15.15
CA GLY A 343 1.12 7.98 -15.16
C GLY A 343 0.26 9.15 -15.64
N ALA A 344 -0.14 10.02 -14.71
CA ALA A 344 -0.91 11.25 -14.91
C ALA A 344 -2.33 11.15 -15.51
N GLY A 345 -2.99 9.98 -15.54
CA GLY A 345 -4.30 9.83 -16.18
C GLY A 345 -5.50 9.87 -15.22
N GLY A 346 -6.19 11.01 -15.10
CA GLY A 346 -7.56 11.18 -14.59
C GLY A 346 -7.84 10.76 -13.13
N LEU A 347 -7.74 9.47 -12.81
CA LEU A 347 -8.12 8.89 -11.51
C LEU A 347 -7.24 9.37 -10.35
N ALA A 348 -5.96 9.65 -10.59
CA ALA A 348 -5.10 10.27 -9.56
C ALA A 348 -5.62 11.65 -9.16
N GLY A 349 -6.15 12.41 -10.11
CA GLY A 349 -6.83 13.68 -9.86
C GLY A 349 -8.12 13.51 -9.08
N VAL A 350 -8.90 12.46 -9.36
CA VAL A 350 -10.13 12.11 -8.62
C VAL A 350 -9.86 11.79 -7.15
N VAL A 351 -8.85 10.96 -6.89
CA VAL A 351 -8.42 10.64 -5.52
C VAL A 351 -8.01 11.92 -4.80
N LEU A 352 -7.17 12.72 -5.44
CA LEU A 352 -6.69 13.96 -4.85
C LEU A 352 -7.85 14.92 -4.56
N ALA A 353 -8.77 15.10 -5.52
CA ALA A 353 -9.96 15.94 -5.37
C ALA A 353 -10.87 15.48 -4.22
N GLY A 354 -11.07 14.17 -4.08
CA GLY A 354 -11.85 13.62 -2.97
C GLY A 354 -11.19 13.89 -1.61
N LEU A 355 -9.87 13.66 -1.51
CA LEU A 355 -9.12 13.90 -0.28
C LEU A 355 -9.04 15.40 0.08
N THR A 356 -8.78 16.28 -0.90
CA THR A 356 -8.71 17.73 -0.67
C THR A 356 -10.07 18.33 -0.37
N THR A 357 -11.14 17.85 -0.99
CA THR A 357 -12.51 18.30 -0.67
C THR A 357 -12.86 17.95 0.77
N THR A 358 -12.58 16.71 1.21
CA THR A 358 -12.79 16.31 2.61
C THR A 358 -11.90 17.11 3.57
N ASP A 359 -10.63 17.31 3.24
CA ASP A 359 -9.72 18.12 4.06
C ASP A 359 -10.19 19.58 4.18
N SER A 360 -10.62 20.19 3.08
CA SER A 360 -11.17 21.55 3.09
C SER A 360 -12.45 21.64 3.93
N TRP A 361 -13.27 20.60 3.93
CA TRP A 361 -14.46 20.52 4.78
C TRP A 361 -14.09 20.37 6.26
N LEU A 362 -13.05 19.60 6.60
CA LEU A 362 -12.54 19.48 7.98
C LEU A 362 -11.94 20.79 8.51
N VAL A 363 -11.21 21.51 7.66
CA VAL A 363 -10.56 22.79 8.00
C VAL A 363 -11.57 23.93 8.12
N ARG A 364 -12.63 23.91 7.32
CA ARG A 364 -13.73 24.89 7.46
C ARG A 364 -14.38 24.73 8.83
N ALA A 365 -14.80 25.86 9.40
CA ALA A 365 -15.31 25.99 10.78
C ALA A 365 -16.53 25.11 11.12
N GLU A 366 -17.09 24.36 10.16
CA GLU A 366 -18.29 23.55 10.34
C GLU A 366 -18.06 22.32 11.24
N CYS A 367 -16.91 21.64 11.12
CA CYS A 367 -16.63 20.44 11.89
C CYS A 367 -15.68 20.74 13.06
N ASP A 368 -14.57 21.44 12.80
CA ASP A 368 -13.47 21.68 13.76
C ASP A 368 -13.18 20.39 14.56
N ALA A 369 -12.93 19.29 13.83
CA ALA A 369 -12.71 17.97 14.41
C ALA A 369 -11.40 17.87 15.19
N GLY A 370 -10.46 18.78 14.94
CA GLY A 370 -9.11 18.70 15.50
C GLY A 370 -8.23 17.61 14.92
N CYS A 371 -8.72 16.90 13.90
CA CYS A 371 -7.97 15.95 13.12
C CYS A 371 -8.15 16.24 11.63
N ASP A 372 -7.18 15.80 10.85
CA ASP A 372 -7.21 15.97 9.41
C ASP A 372 -7.49 14.68 8.64
N VAL A 373 -7.56 14.79 7.31
CA VAL A 373 -7.81 13.63 6.44
C VAL A 373 -6.73 12.57 6.57
N VAL A 374 -5.48 12.96 6.85
CA VAL A 374 -4.35 12.04 6.95
C VAL A 374 -4.42 11.26 8.25
N GLU A 375 -4.71 11.94 9.36
CA GLU A 375 -4.95 11.33 10.66
C GLU A 375 -6.17 10.41 10.64
N GLY A 376 -7.25 10.81 9.96
CA GLY A 376 -8.42 9.96 9.75
C GLY A 376 -8.07 8.68 8.99
N LEU A 377 -7.36 8.80 7.87
CA LEU A 377 -6.91 7.65 7.09
C LEU A 377 -5.90 6.78 7.85
N LEU A 378 -4.98 7.38 8.60
CA LEU A 378 -4.03 6.66 9.46
C LEU A 378 -4.76 5.89 10.56
N GLY A 379 -5.73 6.53 11.21
CA GLY A 379 -6.57 5.91 12.22
C GLY A 379 -7.23 4.65 11.66
N LEU A 380 -7.82 4.75 10.46
CA LEU A 380 -8.45 3.63 9.78
C LEU A 380 -7.44 2.55 9.33
N ALA A 381 -6.32 2.99 8.73
CA ALA A 381 -5.26 2.14 8.20
C ALA A 381 -4.37 1.52 9.28
N LEU A 382 -4.53 1.87 10.56
CA LEU A 382 -3.76 1.31 11.67
C LEU A 382 -4.68 0.75 12.76
N GLN A 383 -5.98 0.57 12.47
CA GLN A 383 -6.87 -0.19 13.34
C GLN A 383 -6.44 -1.67 13.38
N PRO A 384 -6.56 -2.35 14.53
CA PRO A 384 -6.39 -3.81 14.61
C PRO A 384 -7.32 -4.49 13.60
N TRP A 385 -6.72 -5.26 12.69
CA TRP A 385 -7.25 -5.55 11.36
C TRP A 385 -8.32 -6.62 11.28
N ASP A 386 -8.64 -7.29 12.38
CA ASP A 386 -9.62 -8.38 12.39
C ASP A 386 -11.06 -7.90 12.08
N CYS A 387 -11.29 -6.59 11.88
CA CYS A 387 -12.63 -6.03 11.88
C CYS A 387 -12.97 -4.88 10.92
N HIS A 388 -12.05 -4.29 10.13
CA HIS A 388 -12.43 -3.12 9.32
C HIS A 388 -12.23 -3.26 7.80
N PRO A 389 -13.33 -3.35 7.02
CA PRO A 389 -13.25 -3.58 5.57
C PRO A 389 -12.61 -2.43 4.76
N LEU A 390 -12.55 -1.23 5.34
CA LEU A 390 -11.94 -0.06 4.71
C LEU A 390 -10.46 0.15 5.02
N ALA A 391 -9.92 -0.54 6.02
CA ALA A 391 -8.55 -0.27 6.46
C ALA A 391 -7.55 -0.52 5.32
N GLY A 392 -7.86 -1.52 4.48
CA GLY A 392 -7.12 -1.80 3.27
C GLY A 392 -7.08 -0.65 2.28
N ALA A 393 -8.26 -0.10 1.99
CA ALA A 393 -8.38 1.05 1.11
C ALA A 393 -7.63 2.25 1.67
N ALA A 394 -7.79 2.57 2.96
CA ALA A 394 -7.10 3.70 3.58
C ALA A 394 -5.58 3.58 3.53
N TYR A 395 -5.03 2.40 3.79
CA TYR A 395 -3.59 2.17 3.68
C TYR A 395 -3.11 2.34 2.23
N THR A 396 -3.81 1.78 1.25
CA THR A 396 -3.46 2.01 -0.17
C THR A 396 -3.60 3.48 -0.54
N SER A 397 -4.60 4.18 0.02
CA SER A 397 -4.78 5.61 -0.18
C SER A 397 -3.58 6.41 0.31
N LEU A 398 -3.06 6.08 1.49
CA LEU A 398 -1.87 6.71 2.04
C LEU A 398 -0.61 6.37 1.23
N LEU A 399 -0.38 5.11 0.84
CA LEU A 399 0.80 4.73 0.03
C LEU A 399 0.86 5.41 -1.35
N HIS A 400 -0.30 5.73 -1.92
CA HIS A 400 -0.42 6.37 -3.23
C HIS A 400 -0.75 7.87 -3.13
N ALA A 401 -0.81 8.42 -1.92
CA ALA A 401 -1.05 9.84 -1.72
C ALA A 401 0.11 10.68 -2.31
N PRO A 402 -0.17 11.91 -2.76
CA PRO A 402 0.88 12.82 -3.20
C PRO A 402 1.82 13.18 -2.04
N ALA A 403 3.05 13.56 -2.37
CA ALA A 403 4.06 13.95 -1.40
C ALA A 403 3.60 15.09 -0.47
N SER A 404 2.74 16.00 -0.93
CA SER A 404 2.18 17.08 -0.11
C SER A 404 1.25 16.58 1.00
N LEU A 405 0.50 15.50 0.76
CA LEU A 405 -0.36 14.90 1.77
C LEU A 405 0.47 14.01 2.70
N LEU A 406 1.42 13.26 2.16
CA LEU A 406 2.39 12.47 2.95
C LEU A 406 3.24 13.37 3.86
N ALA A 407 3.57 14.59 3.44
CA ALA A 407 4.28 15.57 4.26
C ALA A 407 3.60 15.79 5.63
N ARG A 408 2.29 15.59 5.75
CA ARG A 408 1.55 15.74 7.01
C ARG A 408 1.71 14.55 7.97
N LEU A 409 2.26 13.43 7.50
CA LEU A 409 2.70 12.34 8.39
C LEU A 409 3.84 12.78 9.30
N SER A 410 4.60 13.80 8.88
CA SER A 410 5.58 14.47 9.72
C SER A 410 5.38 15.99 9.72
N THR A 411 4.76 16.54 10.75
CA THR A 411 4.71 18.00 10.88
C THR A 411 6.07 18.51 11.34
N PRO A 412 6.78 19.34 10.56
CA PRO A 412 8.01 19.96 11.05
C PRO A 412 7.64 20.76 12.30
N VAL A 413 8.36 20.51 13.41
CA VAL A 413 8.18 21.32 14.61
C VAL A 413 8.92 22.63 14.36
N GLU A 414 8.18 23.69 14.07
CA GLU A 414 8.75 25.02 13.82
C GLU A 414 9.65 25.43 14.99
N GLY A 415 10.91 25.79 14.68
CA GLY A 415 11.89 26.25 15.68
C GLY A 415 12.63 25.17 16.46
N VAL A 416 12.42 23.89 16.16
CA VAL A 416 13.23 22.80 16.74
C VAL A 416 14.28 22.38 15.72
N GLU A 417 15.48 22.96 15.82
CA GLU A 417 16.64 22.54 15.03
C GLU A 417 17.32 21.30 15.63
N GLU A 418 17.24 21.14 16.95
CA GLU A 418 17.84 20.03 17.68
C GLU A 418 16.80 19.30 18.53
N LEU A 419 16.78 17.98 18.42
CA LEU A 419 15.99 17.12 19.29
C LEU A 419 16.61 17.07 20.69
N PRO A 420 15.79 16.97 21.76
CA PRO A 420 16.33 16.64 23.07
C PRO A 420 17.05 15.29 23.01
N GLU A 421 18.04 15.08 23.88
CA GLU A 421 18.67 13.77 24.00
C GLU A 421 17.64 12.72 24.43
N TYR A 422 17.65 11.56 23.77
CA TYR A 422 16.77 10.46 24.16
C TYR A 422 17.24 9.85 25.49
N GLU A 423 16.51 10.12 26.57
CA GLU A 423 16.74 9.47 27.87
C GLU A 423 16.18 8.04 27.88
N GLN A 424 16.99 7.07 28.29
CA GLN A 424 16.54 5.68 28.45
C GLN A 424 15.36 5.59 29.41
N GLY A 425 14.24 5.00 28.94
CA GLY A 425 12.99 4.91 29.69
C GLY A 425 11.96 5.97 29.34
N SER A 426 12.32 6.99 28.55
CA SER A 426 11.37 7.92 27.97
C SER A 426 10.39 7.20 27.02
N PRO A 427 9.11 7.62 26.98
CA PRO A 427 8.14 7.03 26.07
C PRO A 427 8.53 7.29 24.61
N VAL A 428 8.90 6.22 23.89
CA VAL A 428 9.33 6.26 22.49
C VAL A 428 8.37 7.05 21.59
N ALA A 429 7.05 6.89 21.77
CA ALA A 429 6.05 7.61 20.99
C ALA A 429 6.16 9.13 21.17
N ALA A 430 6.35 9.62 22.40
CA ALA A 430 6.48 11.04 22.67
C ALA A 430 7.75 11.63 22.02
N TYR A 431 8.84 10.86 22.04
CA TYR A 431 10.09 11.26 21.40
C TYR A 431 9.95 11.35 19.87
N LEU A 432 9.29 10.37 19.24
CA LEU A 432 9.01 10.41 17.80
C LEU A 432 8.04 11.55 17.43
N ILE A 433 7.07 11.88 18.29
CA ILE A 433 6.19 13.03 18.11
C ILE A 433 6.98 14.34 18.21
N ALA A 434 7.94 14.44 19.13
CA ALA A 434 8.86 15.59 19.21
C ALA A 434 9.72 15.73 17.95
N ALA A 435 10.04 14.60 17.29
CA ALA A 435 10.67 14.57 15.97
C ALA A 435 9.71 14.87 14.80
N GLY A 436 8.48 15.28 15.10
CA GLY A 436 7.48 15.70 14.14
C GLY A 436 6.59 14.57 13.62
N LEU A 437 6.75 13.31 14.04
CA LEU A 437 5.92 12.21 13.57
C LEU A 437 4.47 12.35 14.07
N SER A 438 3.49 12.04 13.21
CA SER A 438 2.08 12.00 13.61
C SER A 438 1.88 11.11 14.85
N PRO A 439 1.11 11.53 15.87
CA PRO A 439 0.90 10.76 17.10
C PRO A 439 0.36 9.34 16.88
N VAL A 440 -0.53 9.18 15.90
CA VAL A 440 -1.11 7.87 15.54
C VAL A 440 -0.01 6.93 15.02
N LEU A 441 0.86 7.43 14.15
CA LEU A 441 1.95 6.67 13.56
C LEU A 441 3.06 6.39 14.58
N ALA A 442 3.42 7.37 15.40
CA ALA A 442 4.37 7.23 16.49
C ALA A 442 3.93 6.17 17.51
N SER A 443 2.65 6.16 17.89
CA SER A 443 2.07 5.15 18.79
C SER A 443 2.07 3.75 18.17
N ALA A 444 1.85 3.64 16.86
CA ALA A 444 1.87 2.36 16.15
C ALA A 444 3.29 1.78 15.98
N ILE A 445 4.30 2.65 15.87
CA ILE A 445 5.71 2.27 15.72
C ILE A 445 6.38 2.01 17.08
N ALA A 446 6.00 2.79 18.09
CA ALA A 446 6.56 2.65 19.43
C ALA A 446 6.39 1.21 19.93
N PRO A 447 7.47 0.58 20.43
CA PRO A 447 7.38 -0.76 20.99
C PRO A 447 6.55 -0.69 22.27
N SER A 448 5.26 -0.99 22.16
CA SER A 448 4.38 -0.96 23.33
C SER A 448 4.82 -2.06 24.28
N ALA A 449 5.29 -1.69 25.48
CA ALA A 449 5.67 -2.64 26.54
C ALA A 449 4.49 -3.53 27.00
N ASP A 450 3.25 -3.12 26.71
CA ASP A 450 2.02 -3.64 27.33
C ASP A 450 0.94 -4.15 26.37
N ARG A 451 1.22 -4.45 25.10
CA ARG A 451 0.25 -5.17 24.25
C ARG A 451 0.18 -6.66 24.61
N ARG A 452 -0.30 -6.94 25.84
CA ARG A 452 -0.95 -8.19 26.28
C ARG A 452 -2.48 -8.11 26.14
N LEU A 453 -2.98 -7.36 25.17
CA LEU A 453 -4.41 -7.28 24.79
C LEU A 453 -4.54 -7.99 23.44
N CYS A 454 -5.01 -9.23 23.28
CA CYS A 454 -5.81 -10.11 24.10
C CYS A 454 -5.25 -11.54 24.05
N SER A 455 -5.26 -12.22 25.19
CA SER A 455 -4.89 -13.61 25.36
C SER A 455 -5.84 -14.57 24.63
N ALA A 456 -5.35 -15.19 23.54
CA ALA A 456 -5.49 -16.62 23.31
C ALA A 456 -4.30 -17.10 22.45
N PRO A 457 -3.51 -18.08 22.94
CA PRO A 457 -2.44 -18.69 22.15
C PRO A 457 -3.07 -19.61 21.11
N THR A 458 -3.60 -19.04 20.02
CA THR A 458 -3.91 -19.84 18.83
C THR A 458 -2.66 -19.84 17.96
N THR A 459 -2.02 -21.00 17.90
CA THR A 459 -0.69 -21.30 17.34
C THR A 459 -0.54 -21.04 15.83
N ASP A 460 -1.47 -20.31 15.20
CA ASP A 460 -1.48 -20.14 13.74
C ASP A 460 -1.90 -18.76 13.22
N ARG A 461 -2.18 -17.79 14.11
CA ARG A 461 -2.34 -16.37 13.73
C ARG A 461 -0.99 -15.69 13.69
N GLY A 462 -0.22 -16.02 12.65
CA GLY A 462 1.06 -15.39 12.36
C GLY A 462 0.89 -13.87 12.23
N LEU A 463 1.73 -13.13 12.94
CA LEU A 463 2.05 -11.74 12.61
C LEU A 463 0.82 -10.80 12.59
N ALA A 464 0.34 -10.41 13.78
CA ALA A 464 -0.57 -9.27 13.93
C ALA A 464 0.16 -7.96 13.54
N ASP A 465 0.22 -7.71 12.22
CA ASP A 465 1.12 -6.81 11.47
C ASP A 465 0.75 -5.31 11.49
N LEU A 466 0.11 -4.86 12.56
CA LEU A 466 -0.04 -3.43 12.86
C LEU A 466 1.27 -2.63 12.71
N PRO A 467 2.41 -3.08 13.24
CA PRO A 467 3.66 -2.34 13.07
C PRO A 467 4.15 -2.36 11.63
N LEU A 468 3.97 -3.43 10.85
CA LEU A 468 4.47 -3.46 9.45
C LEU A 468 3.74 -2.45 8.57
N ALA A 469 2.42 -2.30 8.74
CA ALA A 469 1.66 -1.27 8.04
C ALA A 469 2.19 0.14 8.41
N ALA A 470 2.34 0.43 9.71
CA ALA A 470 2.89 1.70 10.17
C ALA A 470 4.31 1.97 9.60
N TRP A 471 5.19 0.97 9.69
CA TRP A 471 6.55 1.08 9.17
C TRP A 471 6.61 1.27 7.66
N SER A 472 5.79 0.56 6.90
CA SER A 472 5.73 0.75 5.44
C SER A 472 5.23 2.16 5.06
N LEU A 473 4.28 2.73 5.79
CA LEU A 473 3.83 4.11 5.57
C LEU A 473 4.93 5.13 5.92
N LEU A 474 5.61 4.94 7.06
CA LEU A 474 6.75 5.76 7.46
C LEU A 474 7.88 5.69 6.42
N LEU A 475 8.26 4.50 5.98
CA LEU A 475 9.35 4.33 5.01
C LEU A 475 8.96 4.86 3.64
N ALA A 476 7.69 4.72 3.23
CA ALA A 476 7.17 5.35 2.02
C ALA A 476 7.23 6.88 2.11
N HIS A 477 6.94 7.44 3.28
CA HIS A 477 7.06 8.87 3.56
C HIS A 477 8.52 9.36 3.49
N LEU A 478 9.44 8.67 4.18
CA LEU A 478 10.88 8.96 4.14
C LEU A 478 11.46 8.87 2.72
N ALA A 479 10.94 7.95 1.89
CA ALA A 479 11.36 7.80 0.51
C ALA A 479 10.71 8.81 -0.47
N ALA A 480 9.52 9.32 -0.16
CA ALA A 480 8.83 10.29 -1.00
C ALA A 480 9.28 11.74 -0.72
N THR A 481 9.91 11.97 0.42
CA THR A 481 10.40 13.29 0.83
C THR A 481 11.83 13.52 0.32
N PRO A 482 12.14 14.71 -0.21
CA PRO A 482 13.48 15.00 -0.71
C PRO A 482 14.51 15.02 0.41
N ASP A 483 15.70 14.52 0.14
CA ASP A 483 16.82 14.55 1.08
C ASP A 483 17.18 16.00 1.41
N GLY A 484 17.16 16.36 2.69
CA GLY A 484 17.43 17.71 3.17
C GLY A 484 16.21 18.43 3.79
N ALA A 485 15.01 17.87 3.69
CA ALA A 485 13.88 18.38 4.46
C ALA A 485 14.14 18.21 5.97
N ALA A 486 14.25 19.30 6.72
CA ALA A 486 14.65 19.31 8.14
C ALA A 486 13.87 18.29 9.00
N GLY A 487 12.55 18.20 8.83
CA GLY A 487 11.72 17.24 9.56
C GLY A 487 12.08 15.77 9.30
N THR A 488 12.51 15.43 8.08
CA THR A 488 12.93 14.05 7.74
C THR A 488 14.29 13.71 8.32
N ALA A 489 15.19 14.70 8.41
CA ALA A 489 16.50 14.54 9.03
C ALA A 489 16.34 14.30 10.53
N LEU A 490 15.51 15.12 11.21
CA LEU A 490 15.16 14.92 12.62
C LEU A 490 14.51 13.57 12.87
N LEU A 491 13.60 13.13 11.99
CA LEU A 491 12.95 11.83 12.12
C LEU A 491 13.93 10.66 11.94
N ARG A 492 14.84 10.72 10.95
CA ARG A 492 15.90 9.73 10.78
C ARG A 492 16.87 9.73 11.99
N GLN A 493 17.18 10.90 12.53
CA GLN A 493 17.96 11.05 13.75
C GLN A 493 17.26 10.40 14.94
N ALA A 494 15.97 10.68 15.14
CA ALA A 494 15.20 10.11 16.24
C ALA A 494 15.14 8.57 16.16
N LEU A 495 14.90 8.02 14.97
CA LEU A 495 14.89 6.58 14.73
C LEU A 495 16.28 5.93 14.92
N ARG A 496 17.36 6.70 14.78
CA ARG A 496 18.72 6.26 15.06
C ARG A 496 19.04 6.29 16.56
N GLU A 497 18.58 7.31 17.26
CA GLU A 497 18.86 7.51 18.69
C GLU A 497 18.09 6.56 19.59
N ILE A 498 16.93 6.06 19.15
CA ILE A 498 16.17 5.05 19.89
C ILE A 498 16.70 3.64 19.56
N PRO A 499 17.50 3.00 20.43
CA PRO A 499 18.20 1.76 20.11
C PRO A 499 17.28 0.55 19.93
N GLU A 500 16.03 0.62 20.41
CA GLU A 500 15.13 -0.53 20.40
C GLU A 500 14.24 -0.60 19.16
N VAL A 501 14.00 0.52 18.47
CA VAL A 501 12.90 0.64 17.50
C VAL A 501 13.23 -0.04 16.18
N VAL A 502 14.34 0.33 15.54
CA VAL A 502 14.76 -0.25 14.26
C VAL A 502 15.28 -1.68 14.41
N PRO A 503 16.13 -2.02 15.41
CA PRO A 503 16.57 -3.40 15.61
C PRO A 503 15.41 -4.39 15.84
N ARG A 504 14.42 -4.03 16.67
CA ARG A 504 13.24 -4.90 16.89
C ARG A 504 12.41 -5.08 15.64
N LEU A 505 12.31 -4.07 14.77
CA LEU A 505 11.68 -4.23 13.47
C LEU A 505 12.45 -5.24 12.62
N LEU A 506 13.76 -5.06 12.47
CA LEU A 506 14.60 -5.92 11.64
C LEU A 506 14.58 -7.38 12.14
N ASP A 507 14.63 -7.61 13.44
CA ASP A 507 14.48 -8.95 14.04
C ASP A 507 13.13 -9.59 13.70
N ARG A 508 12.04 -8.81 13.70
CA ARG A 508 10.70 -9.28 13.31
C ARG A 508 10.58 -9.55 11.82
N LEU A 509 11.40 -8.92 10.99
CA LEU A 509 11.42 -9.12 9.55
C LEU A 509 12.21 -10.37 9.13
N LEU A 510 13.18 -10.82 9.93
CA LEU A 510 14.00 -12.00 9.60
C LEU A 510 13.19 -13.25 9.21
N PRO A 511 12.10 -13.63 9.92
CA PRO A 511 11.27 -14.78 9.52
C PRO A 511 10.50 -14.59 8.20
N CYS A 512 10.35 -13.34 7.75
CA CYS A 512 9.72 -13.01 6.47
C CYS A 512 10.69 -13.15 5.28
N LEU A 513 12.00 -13.19 5.56
CA LEU A 513 13.05 -13.32 4.55
C LEU A 513 13.33 -14.79 4.23
N PRO A 514 13.60 -15.15 2.96
CA PRO A 514 13.95 -16.52 2.57
C PRO A 514 15.41 -16.88 2.91
N LEU A 515 15.82 -16.70 4.17
CA LEU A 515 17.22 -16.89 4.62
C LEU A 515 17.73 -18.33 4.52
N GLU A 516 16.81 -19.30 4.51
CA GLU A 516 17.15 -20.73 4.35
C GLU A 516 17.91 -21.00 3.04
N GLN A 517 17.67 -20.19 1.99
CA GLN A 517 18.36 -20.30 0.70
C GLN A 517 19.82 -19.85 0.76
N PHE A 518 20.21 -19.15 1.84
CA PHE A 518 21.50 -18.47 1.99
C PHE A 518 22.31 -18.99 3.18
N SER A 519 21.82 -20.02 3.86
CA SER A 519 22.51 -20.61 5.01
C SER A 519 23.73 -21.43 4.57
N PRO A 520 24.86 -21.35 5.29
CA PRO A 520 26.07 -22.13 4.98
C PRO A 520 25.76 -23.63 5.13
N GLY A 521 25.62 -24.32 4.00
CA GLY A 521 25.25 -25.74 3.94
C GLY A 521 24.01 -26.04 3.09
N ALA A 522 23.31 -25.03 2.57
CA ALA A 522 22.25 -25.23 1.60
C ALA A 522 22.80 -25.90 0.33
N LYS A 523 22.45 -27.17 0.09
CA LYS A 523 22.87 -27.91 -1.10
C LYS A 523 22.29 -27.22 -2.35
N PRO A 524 23.09 -26.86 -3.36
CA PRO A 524 22.64 -26.11 -4.55
C PRO A 524 21.61 -26.80 -5.49
N GLY A 525 20.87 -27.82 -5.07
CA GLY A 525 20.17 -28.70 -6.03
C GLY A 525 18.86 -29.39 -5.61
N SER A 526 18.24 -29.07 -4.48
CA SER A 526 17.07 -29.84 -3.99
C SER A 526 15.72 -29.10 -3.95
N SER A 527 15.58 -27.93 -4.56
CA SER A 527 14.26 -27.25 -4.63
C SER A 527 13.57 -27.57 -5.96
N LYS A 528 12.77 -28.64 -5.99
CA LYS A 528 12.01 -29.08 -7.17
C LYS A 528 10.65 -28.38 -7.37
N ASN A 529 10.27 -27.39 -6.55
CA ASN A 529 8.91 -26.83 -6.58
C ASN A 529 8.82 -25.30 -6.38
N THR A 530 9.63 -24.51 -7.09
CA THR A 530 9.42 -23.05 -7.17
C THR A 530 9.53 -22.54 -8.62
N ALA A 531 8.46 -22.72 -9.39
CA ALA A 531 8.32 -22.18 -10.74
C ALA A 531 8.27 -20.62 -10.80
N ASN A 532 8.39 -19.92 -9.67
CA ASN A 532 8.48 -18.46 -9.59
C ASN A 532 9.88 -17.93 -9.15
N ALA A 533 10.91 -18.78 -9.06
CA ALA A 533 12.28 -18.34 -8.73
C ALA A 533 13.04 -17.73 -9.93
N GLY A 534 12.36 -17.48 -11.05
CA GLY A 534 12.94 -17.15 -12.36
C GLY A 534 13.01 -15.67 -12.73
N GLN A 535 13.10 -14.74 -11.78
CA GLN A 535 13.60 -13.40 -12.11
C GLN A 535 14.66 -12.91 -11.11
N PRO A 536 15.90 -12.64 -11.57
CA PRO A 536 16.86 -11.82 -10.84
C PRO A 536 16.41 -10.37 -10.96
N GLY A 537 15.39 -9.98 -10.19
CA GLY A 537 15.04 -8.58 -10.05
C GLY A 537 16.11 -7.88 -9.21
N ALA A 538 17.13 -7.31 -9.86
CA ALA A 538 17.82 -6.15 -9.31
C ALA A 538 16.82 -4.98 -9.39
N VAL A 539 16.23 -4.64 -8.25
CA VAL A 539 15.06 -3.76 -8.15
C VAL A 539 15.49 -2.50 -7.41
N LEU A 540 15.78 -1.41 -8.16
CA LEU A 540 16.36 -0.13 -7.69
C LEU A 540 15.72 0.36 -6.37
N ALA A 541 16.41 1.17 -5.57
CA ALA A 541 15.82 1.76 -4.35
C ALA A 541 14.47 2.48 -4.58
N HIS A 542 14.32 3.11 -5.75
CA HIS A 542 13.06 3.72 -6.22
C HIS A 542 11.91 2.70 -6.39
N ASP A 543 12.24 1.43 -6.51
CA ASP A 543 11.28 0.34 -6.55
C ASP A 543 10.90 -0.18 -5.15
N ALA A 544 11.56 0.15 -4.04
CA ALA A 544 11.10 -0.29 -2.72
C ALA A 544 9.68 0.24 -2.43
N LEU A 545 9.42 1.50 -2.80
CA LEU A 545 8.10 2.10 -2.68
C LEU A 545 7.11 1.51 -3.70
N LYS A 546 7.56 1.19 -4.91
CA LYS A 546 6.72 0.44 -5.89
C LYS A 546 6.44 -0.98 -5.43
N GLN A 547 7.36 -1.65 -4.73
CA GLN A 547 7.20 -2.96 -4.15
C GLN A 547 6.21 -2.89 -2.98
N LEU A 548 6.30 -1.89 -2.11
CA LEU A 548 5.30 -1.65 -1.07
C LEU A 548 3.91 -1.41 -1.68
N ARG A 549 3.83 -0.58 -2.72
CA ARG A 549 2.59 -0.34 -3.48
C ARG A 549 2.06 -1.61 -4.16
N ALA A 550 2.94 -2.44 -4.73
CA ALA A 550 2.59 -3.65 -5.48
C ALA A 550 2.27 -4.84 -4.58
N ALA A 551 2.95 -4.96 -3.44
CA ALA A 551 2.65 -5.93 -2.40
C ALA A 551 1.26 -5.70 -1.82
N GLY A 552 0.78 -4.45 -1.89
CA GLY A 552 -0.49 -4.06 -1.33
C GLY A 552 -0.44 -4.20 0.18
N LEU A 553 -1.56 -4.63 0.74
CA LEU A 553 -1.69 -4.72 2.19
C LEU A 553 -0.95 -5.93 2.76
N PRO A 554 -0.36 -5.83 3.97
CA PRO A 554 0.29 -6.96 4.65
C PRO A 554 -0.71 -8.03 5.17
N TYR A 555 -1.77 -8.38 4.42
CA TYR A 555 -2.75 -9.39 4.87
C TYR A 555 -2.53 -10.76 4.26
N GLY A 556 -2.46 -11.76 5.13
CA GLY A 556 -2.21 -13.14 4.77
C GLY A 556 -0.71 -13.46 4.73
N ARG A 557 -0.36 -14.72 4.98
CA ARG A 557 1.04 -15.16 5.16
C ARG A 557 1.93 -14.83 3.96
N SER A 558 1.38 -14.90 2.74
CA SER A 558 2.12 -14.58 1.52
C SER A 558 2.35 -13.08 1.34
N ALA A 559 1.36 -12.24 1.70
CA ALA A 559 1.51 -10.80 1.60
C ALA A 559 2.44 -10.25 2.69
N SER A 560 2.35 -10.78 3.91
CA SER A 560 3.25 -10.43 5.02
C SER A 560 4.72 -10.70 4.69
N ARG A 561 5.04 -11.80 3.98
CA ARG A 561 6.40 -12.06 3.48
C ARG A 561 6.85 -11.05 2.43
N THR A 562 6.00 -10.73 1.45
CA THR A 562 6.34 -9.77 0.39
C THR A 562 6.51 -8.37 0.96
N VAL A 563 5.57 -7.92 1.80
CA VAL A 563 5.66 -6.62 2.49
C VAL A 563 6.86 -6.62 3.44
N GLY A 564 7.10 -7.68 4.21
CA GLY A 564 8.25 -7.77 5.11
C GLY A 564 9.58 -7.64 4.38
N ARG A 565 9.72 -8.26 3.20
CA ARG A 565 10.89 -8.08 2.33
C ARG A 565 11.02 -6.65 1.81
N ALA A 566 9.92 -6.05 1.34
CA ALA A 566 9.92 -4.67 0.85
C ALA A 566 10.23 -3.66 1.98
N VAL A 567 9.72 -3.88 3.19
CA VAL A 567 10.05 -3.10 4.39
C VAL A 567 11.53 -3.28 4.74
N PHE A 568 12.07 -4.51 4.72
CA PHE A 568 13.49 -4.76 4.97
C PHE A 568 14.38 -3.96 4.00
N GLY A 569 14.15 -4.08 2.69
CA GLY A 569 14.89 -3.32 1.68
C GLY A 569 14.74 -1.80 1.86
N ALA A 570 13.53 -1.32 2.20
CA ALA A 570 13.29 0.09 2.48
C ALA A 570 14.02 0.59 3.74
N VAL A 571 14.12 -0.21 4.80
CA VAL A 571 14.90 0.11 6.00
C VAL A 571 16.39 0.20 5.68
N LEU A 572 16.92 -0.73 4.90
CA LEU A 572 18.32 -0.67 4.46
C LEU A 572 18.61 0.64 3.72
N HIS A 573 17.72 1.05 2.81
CA HIS A 573 17.90 2.29 2.06
C HIS A 573 17.70 3.55 2.90
N GLN A 574 16.62 3.63 3.69
CA GLN A 574 16.23 4.85 4.40
C GLN A 574 16.94 5.04 5.75
N LEU A 575 17.40 3.95 6.36
CA LEU A 575 18.02 3.91 7.70
C LEU A 575 19.31 3.06 7.69
N PRO A 576 20.30 3.36 6.82
CA PRO A 576 21.50 2.53 6.68
C PRO A 576 22.39 2.54 7.93
N ALA A 577 22.39 3.62 8.72
CA ALA A 577 23.13 3.67 9.99
C ALA A 577 22.56 2.69 11.03
N SER A 578 21.24 2.75 11.27
CA SER A 578 20.57 1.84 12.21
C SER A 578 20.68 0.38 11.77
N SER A 579 20.64 0.13 10.46
CA SER A 579 20.82 -1.21 9.89
C SER A 579 22.22 -1.78 10.16
N ARG A 580 23.28 -0.95 10.08
CA ARG A 580 24.67 -1.37 10.39
C ARG A 580 24.86 -1.69 11.86
N THR A 581 24.32 -0.86 12.74
CA THR A 581 24.37 -1.09 14.19
C THR A 581 23.67 -2.41 14.54
N TRP A 582 22.43 -2.58 14.08
CA TRP A 582 21.68 -3.83 14.26
C TRP A 582 22.45 -5.05 13.74
N PHE A 583 23.00 -4.99 12.52
CA PHE A 583 23.72 -6.11 11.93
C PHE A 583 24.97 -6.50 12.74
N SER A 584 25.67 -5.51 13.29
CA SER A 584 26.83 -5.73 14.16
C SER A 584 26.45 -6.37 15.51
N ASP A 585 25.22 -6.15 15.96
CA ASP A 585 24.69 -6.69 17.22
C ASP A 585 24.13 -8.13 17.09
N ILE A 586 24.01 -8.67 15.86
CA ILE A 586 23.57 -10.05 15.63
C ILE A 586 24.60 -11.03 16.21
N ARG A 587 24.26 -11.66 17.33
CA ARG A 587 25.13 -12.64 18.01
C ARG A 587 25.23 -13.98 17.28
N ASP A 588 24.16 -14.38 16.60
CA ASP A 588 24.14 -15.63 15.83
C ASP A 588 24.86 -15.43 14.49
N ARG A 589 26.09 -15.96 14.41
CA ARG A 589 26.92 -15.89 13.20
C ARG A 589 26.26 -16.53 11.98
N GLY A 590 25.46 -17.57 12.16
CA GLY A 590 24.75 -18.25 11.07
C GLY A 590 23.67 -17.34 10.48
N VAL A 591 22.88 -16.70 11.35
CA VAL A 591 21.88 -15.71 10.93
C VAL A 591 22.55 -14.50 10.29
N ALA A 592 23.60 -13.94 10.89
CA ALA A 592 24.34 -12.81 10.32
C ALA A 592 24.88 -13.14 8.91
N THR A 593 25.47 -14.33 8.73
CA THR A 593 25.97 -14.79 7.42
C THR A 593 24.83 -14.92 6.39
N ALA A 594 23.69 -15.49 6.79
CA ALA A 594 22.54 -15.65 5.90
C ALA A 594 21.91 -14.30 5.51
N VAL A 595 21.83 -13.35 6.45
CA VAL A 595 21.37 -11.97 6.20
C VAL A 595 22.32 -11.24 5.27
N GLU A 596 23.62 -11.36 5.48
CA GLU A 596 24.63 -10.76 4.60
C GLU A 596 24.49 -11.29 3.17
N ALA A 597 24.41 -12.61 3.01
CA ALA A 597 24.28 -13.26 1.70
C ALA A 597 22.95 -12.93 1.02
N TYR A 598 21.83 -12.89 1.78
CA TYR A 598 20.54 -12.44 1.26
C TYR A 598 20.62 -11.00 0.75
N THR A 599 21.18 -10.10 1.56
CA THR A 599 21.28 -8.67 1.25
C THR A 599 22.15 -8.46 0.01
N ALA A 600 23.31 -9.11 -0.06
CA ALA A 600 24.20 -9.03 -1.20
C ALA A 600 23.58 -9.55 -2.51
N ALA A 601 22.75 -10.59 -2.43
CA ALA A 601 22.11 -11.19 -3.60
C ALA A 601 20.84 -10.47 -4.05
N ARG A 602 20.07 -9.87 -3.13
CA ARG A 602 18.71 -9.37 -3.40
C ARG A 602 18.55 -7.86 -3.27
N GLU A 603 19.18 -7.24 -2.29
CA GLU A 603 18.93 -5.83 -1.96
C GLU A 603 20.07 -4.92 -2.46
N SER A 604 21.33 -5.27 -2.20
CA SER A 604 22.50 -4.45 -2.52
C SER A 604 22.68 -4.09 -4.00
N PRO A 605 22.45 -4.98 -4.99
CA PRO A 605 22.69 -4.64 -6.41
C PRO A 605 21.92 -3.40 -6.87
N ALA A 606 20.69 -3.26 -6.37
CA ALA A 606 19.82 -2.13 -6.65
C ALA A 606 20.27 -0.83 -5.96
N LEU A 607 20.67 -0.93 -4.69
CA LEU A 607 21.17 0.21 -3.92
C LEU A 607 22.46 0.75 -4.55
N ILE A 608 23.38 -0.14 -4.92
CA ILE A 608 24.65 0.20 -5.55
C ILE A 608 24.41 0.83 -6.94
N ALA A 609 23.50 0.27 -7.74
CA ALA A 609 23.18 0.84 -9.04
C ALA A 609 22.57 2.25 -8.92
N ALA A 610 21.69 2.47 -7.93
CA ALA A 610 21.13 3.79 -7.66
C ALA A 610 22.21 4.79 -7.24
N GLU A 611 23.02 4.45 -6.25
CA GLU A 611 24.10 5.32 -5.75
C GLU A 611 25.11 5.67 -6.87
N ILE A 612 25.51 4.70 -7.69
CA ILE A 612 26.43 4.94 -8.82
C ILE A 612 25.79 5.82 -9.89
N THR A 613 24.49 5.67 -10.16
CA THR A 613 23.76 6.54 -11.08
C THR A 613 23.71 7.97 -10.56
N ASP A 614 23.46 8.15 -9.27
CA ASP A 614 23.41 9.45 -8.61
C ASP A 614 24.78 10.12 -8.55
N ILE A 615 25.85 9.36 -8.28
CA ILE A 615 27.23 9.88 -8.37
C ILE A 615 27.55 10.26 -9.81
N HIS A 616 27.15 9.46 -10.80
CA HIS A 616 27.43 9.76 -12.19
C HIS A 616 26.75 11.05 -12.65
N SER A 617 25.49 11.27 -12.29
CA SER A 617 24.78 12.51 -12.63
C SER A 617 25.46 13.74 -12.01
N ARG A 618 25.85 13.66 -10.73
CA ARG A 618 26.53 14.76 -10.03
C ARG A 618 27.98 14.95 -10.42
N SER A 619 28.66 13.89 -10.85
CA SER A 619 30.05 13.99 -11.30
C SER A 619 30.19 14.94 -12.49
N GLN A 620 29.14 15.09 -13.31
CA GLN A 620 29.14 16.04 -14.43
C GLN A 620 29.25 17.49 -13.97
N GLU A 621 28.71 17.82 -12.79
CA GLU A 621 28.76 19.16 -12.20
C GLU A 621 30.05 19.38 -11.40
N LEU A 622 30.59 18.31 -10.79
CA LEU A 622 31.78 18.36 -9.93
C LEU A 622 33.09 18.28 -10.71
N ASN A 623 33.07 17.68 -11.89
CA ASN A 623 34.28 17.50 -12.71
C ASN A 623 34.81 18.86 -13.17
N SER A 624 36.04 19.16 -12.79
CA SER A 624 36.81 20.34 -13.19
C SER A 624 38.21 19.90 -13.66
N ASP A 625 38.99 20.83 -14.19
CA ASP A 625 40.35 20.55 -14.65
C ASP A 625 41.24 19.92 -13.55
N LYS A 626 40.98 20.25 -12.28
CA LYS A 626 41.77 19.77 -11.12
C LYS A 626 41.12 18.64 -10.33
N PHE A 627 39.85 18.32 -10.60
CA PHE A 627 39.11 17.32 -9.82
C PHE A 627 38.21 16.51 -10.72
N THR A 628 38.39 15.19 -10.74
CA THR A 628 37.60 14.28 -11.55
C THR A 628 37.06 13.12 -10.73
N VAL A 629 35.78 12.79 -10.90
CA VAL A 629 35.10 11.67 -10.25
C VAL A 629 34.63 10.71 -11.33
N LYS A 630 35.02 9.44 -11.19
CA LYS A 630 34.63 8.34 -12.09
C LYS A 630 34.01 7.23 -11.27
N ALA A 631 32.76 6.88 -11.56
CA ALA A 631 32.08 5.76 -10.93
C ALA A 631 31.98 4.58 -11.90
N ASN A 632 32.28 3.37 -11.42
CA ASN A 632 32.23 2.13 -12.19
C ASN A 632 31.26 1.13 -11.54
N ALA A 633 30.11 0.94 -12.19
CA ALA A 633 29.07 0.02 -11.74
C ALA A 633 29.50 -1.45 -11.67
N LEU A 634 30.34 -1.89 -12.61
CA LEU A 634 30.74 -3.30 -12.72
C LEU A 634 31.69 -3.71 -11.58
N VAL A 635 32.61 -2.81 -11.22
CA VAL A 635 33.57 -3.03 -10.14
C VAL A 635 33.02 -2.56 -8.78
N ARG A 636 31.92 -1.79 -8.79
CA ARG A 636 31.34 -1.10 -7.62
C ARG A 636 32.35 -0.17 -6.96
N GLU A 637 33.08 0.57 -7.79
CA GLU A 637 34.18 1.41 -7.35
C GLU A 637 33.95 2.84 -7.82
N VAL A 638 34.25 3.80 -6.94
CA VAL A 638 34.21 5.24 -7.23
C VAL A 638 35.61 5.77 -7.04
N VAL A 639 36.18 6.34 -8.09
CA VAL A 639 37.54 6.89 -8.11
C VAL A 639 37.44 8.41 -8.25
N ALA A 640 37.90 9.13 -7.24
CA ALA A 640 38.07 10.58 -7.29
C ALA A 640 39.56 10.91 -7.42
N THR A 641 39.94 11.63 -8.48
CA THR A 641 41.32 12.07 -8.71
C THR A 641 41.38 13.58 -8.56
N MET A 642 42.27 14.07 -7.72
CA MET A 642 42.53 15.47 -7.50
C MET A 642 43.99 15.81 -7.83
N GLU A 643 44.19 16.83 -8.65
CA GLU A 643 45.50 17.37 -8.99
C GLU A 643 45.84 18.47 -7.99
N ILE A 644 46.88 18.25 -7.18
CA ILE A 644 47.34 19.22 -6.18
C ILE A 644 48.31 20.23 -6.83
N GLU A 645 49.22 19.74 -7.67
CA GLU A 645 50.22 20.51 -8.42
C GLU A 645 50.45 19.86 -9.80
N GLU A 646 51.14 20.53 -10.73
CA GLU A 646 51.44 20.02 -12.09
C GLU A 646 52.10 18.62 -12.12
N THR A 647 52.68 18.18 -10.99
CA THR A 647 53.37 16.89 -10.89
C THR A 647 52.77 15.92 -9.85
N ALA A 648 51.72 16.32 -9.12
CA ALA A 648 51.22 15.56 -7.96
C ALA A 648 49.71 15.24 -8.02
N SER A 649 49.44 13.95 -8.26
CA SER A 649 48.19 13.18 -8.13
C SER A 649 47.75 12.73 -6.74
N VAL A 650 46.54 13.03 -6.25
CA VAL A 650 45.89 12.21 -5.21
C VAL A 650 44.67 11.51 -5.80
N GLU A 651 44.63 10.19 -5.66
CA GLU A 651 43.56 9.32 -6.14
C GLU A 651 42.89 8.63 -4.94
N LEU A 652 41.63 8.96 -4.70
CA LEU A 652 40.78 8.33 -3.68
C LEU A 652 39.92 7.26 -4.36
N VAL A 653 40.07 6.01 -3.93
CA VAL A 653 39.34 4.86 -4.43
C VAL A 653 38.39 4.37 -3.34
N ILE A 654 37.09 4.41 -3.62
CA ILE A 654 36.03 3.96 -2.71
C ILE A 654 35.40 2.71 -3.29
N ARG A 655 35.52 1.57 -2.61
CA ARG A 655 34.89 0.30 -2.99
C ARG A 655 33.64 0.05 -2.18
N LEU A 656 32.53 -0.16 -2.88
CA LEU A 656 31.25 -0.47 -2.26
C LEU A 656 31.17 -1.98 -1.99
N PRO A 657 30.80 -2.39 -0.76
CA PRO A 657 30.78 -3.80 -0.39
C PRO A 657 29.62 -4.53 -1.04
N LEU A 658 29.76 -5.85 -1.16
CA LEU A 658 28.71 -6.73 -1.69
C LEU A 658 27.40 -6.61 -0.92
N ALA A 659 27.48 -6.50 0.41
CA ALA A 659 26.34 -6.40 1.32
C ALA A 659 26.08 -4.93 1.76
N MET A 660 26.16 -3.97 0.84
CA MET A 660 25.76 -2.59 1.12
C MET A 660 24.26 -2.54 1.53
N PRO A 661 23.89 -1.82 2.61
CA PRO A 661 24.70 -0.93 3.45
C PRO A 661 25.16 -1.57 4.77
N LEU A 662 24.99 -2.89 4.96
CA LEU A 662 25.33 -3.59 6.21
C LEU A 662 26.83 -3.51 6.55
N LYS A 663 27.68 -3.41 5.53
CA LYS A 663 29.13 -3.21 5.67
C LYS A 663 29.53 -1.80 5.23
N PRO A 664 30.53 -1.18 5.88
CA PRO A 664 31.05 0.11 5.44
C PRO A 664 31.80 -0.02 4.10
N PRO A 665 31.79 1.02 3.25
CA PRO A 665 32.68 1.12 2.10
C PRO A 665 34.16 1.10 2.49
N GLU A 666 34.99 0.46 1.67
CA GLU A 666 36.44 0.50 1.82
C GLU A 666 36.99 1.72 1.09
N VAL A 667 37.85 2.49 1.76
CA VAL A 667 38.45 3.70 1.19
C VAL A 667 39.96 3.51 1.12
N GLU A 668 40.51 3.54 -0.09
CA GLU A 668 41.95 3.49 -0.37
C GLU A 668 42.40 4.86 -0.93
N CYS A 669 43.49 5.42 -0.40
CA CYS A 669 44.10 6.63 -0.94
C CYS A 669 45.44 6.27 -1.62
N ARG A 670 45.58 6.62 -2.89
CA ARG A 670 46.76 6.35 -3.73
C ARG A 670 47.37 7.70 -4.14
N ARG A 671 48.68 7.84 -3.98
CA ARG A 671 49.42 9.01 -4.46
C ARG A 671 50.14 8.66 -5.76
N LYS A 672 49.96 9.48 -6.80
CA LYS A 672 50.71 9.38 -8.06
C LYS A 672 51.62 10.60 -8.16
N GLY A 673 52.87 10.44 -7.73
CA GLY A 673 53.89 11.50 -7.72
C GLY A 673 55.07 11.11 -6.85
N GLN A 674 56.29 11.34 -7.35
CA GLN A 674 57.54 10.85 -6.78
C GLN A 674 57.91 11.63 -5.49
N GLN A 675 58.10 10.94 -4.36
CA GLN A 675 58.75 11.52 -3.18
C GLN A 675 60.20 11.92 -3.54
N PRO A 676 60.64 13.12 -3.14
CA PRO A 676 61.22 13.26 -1.81
C PRO A 676 60.79 14.55 -1.09
N GLY A 677 60.28 14.41 0.14
CA GLY A 677 59.95 15.54 1.02
C GLY A 677 58.60 15.35 1.71
N GLY A 678 58.63 14.94 2.98
CA GLY A 678 57.45 14.65 3.78
C GLY A 678 56.64 15.90 4.11
N HIS A 679 55.73 16.29 3.23
CA HIS A 679 54.60 17.13 3.61
C HIS A 679 53.43 16.23 4.01
N ALA A 680 53.06 16.32 5.29
CA ALA A 680 51.95 15.60 5.89
C ALA A 680 50.62 15.97 5.22
N PHE A 681 49.66 15.04 5.22
CA PHE A 681 48.29 15.31 4.81
C PHE A 681 47.78 16.61 5.47
N THR A 682 47.30 17.56 4.67
CA THR A 682 46.52 18.67 5.24
C THR A 682 45.23 18.08 5.84
N PRO A 683 44.75 18.62 6.98
CA PRO A 683 43.54 18.13 7.66
C PRO A 683 42.30 18.05 6.75
N GLU A 684 42.22 18.94 5.76
CA GLU A 684 41.15 19.04 4.77
C GLU A 684 40.98 17.77 3.93
N HIS A 685 42.08 17.16 3.49
CA HIS A 685 42.04 15.91 2.72
C HIS A 685 41.55 14.71 3.55
N VAL A 686 41.90 14.71 4.83
CA VAL A 686 41.43 13.69 5.78
C VAL A 686 39.95 13.92 6.10
N LEU A 687 39.50 15.17 6.20
CA LEU A 687 38.10 15.54 6.41
C LEU A 687 37.20 15.12 5.25
N LEU A 688 37.61 15.34 3.99
CA LEU A 688 36.84 14.90 2.82
C LEU A 688 36.71 13.36 2.79
N ALA A 689 37.82 12.64 3.00
CA ALA A 689 37.81 11.17 3.06
C ALA A 689 37.02 10.62 4.27
N THR A 690 37.09 11.29 5.42
CA THR A 690 36.36 10.90 6.64
C THR A 690 34.87 11.21 6.55
N ALA A 691 34.50 12.31 5.90
CA ALA A 691 33.10 12.64 5.62
C ALA A 691 32.48 11.60 4.68
N VAL A 692 33.18 11.21 3.62
CA VAL A 692 32.74 10.13 2.72
C VAL A 692 32.63 8.79 3.44
N ALA A 693 33.58 8.47 4.32
CA ALA A 693 33.58 7.20 5.08
C ALA A 693 32.53 7.15 6.20
N ARG A 694 32.24 8.26 6.89
CA ARG A 694 31.29 8.30 8.03
C ARG A 694 29.84 8.33 7.58
N TYR A 695 29.52 9.06 6.51
CA TYR A 695 28.12 9.38 6.23
C TYR A 695 27.39 8.35 5.36
N GLY A 696 28.08 7.38 4.74
CA GLY A 696 27.46 6.22 4.07
C GLY A 696 26.57 6.54 2.85
N HIS A 697 26.18 7.81 2.70
CA HIS A 697 25.63 8.44 1.53
C HIS A 697 26.67 9.47 1.06
N LEU A 698 27.22 9.29 -0.13
CA LEU A 698 28.08 10.30 -0.77
C LEU A 698 27.34 11.64 -0.92
N GLN A 699 26.01 11.60 -0.88
CA GLN A 699 25.10 12.73 -0.98
C GLN A 699 25.23 13.80 0.12
N ALA A 700 25.49 13.45 1.38
CA ALA A 700 25.64 14.45 2.45
C ALA A 700 26.97 15.24 2.34
N VAL A 701 28.02 14.59 1.82
CA VAL A 701 29.35 15.20 1.66
C VAL A 701 29.41 16.12 0.45
N LEU A 702 28.65 15.81 -0.61
CA LEU A 702 28.60 16.61 -1.83
C LEU A 702 27.64 17.81 -1.75
N LEU A 703 26.62 17.77 -0.88
CA LEU A 703 25.65 18.86 -0.69
C LEU A 703 26.08 19.92 0.33
N GLY A 704 27.07 19.63 1.20
CA GLY A 704 27.62 20.58 2.17
C GLY A 704 28.61 21.59 1.61
N GLY A 705 28.56 21.88 0.29
CA GLY A 705 29.54 22.72 -0.40
C GLY A 705 29.65 24.15 0.17
N SER A 706 28.60 24.71 0.77
CA SER A 706 28.67 26.06 1.35
C SER A 706 29.35 26.12 2.72
N GLU A 707 29.24 25.06 3.54
CA GLU A 707 29.92 25.03 4.85
C GLU A 707 31.37 24.55 4.74
N LEU A 708 31.67 23.66 3.79
CA LEU A 708 33.06 23.30 3.46
C LEU A 708 33.88 24.50 2.95
N TYR A 709 33.25 25.45 2.26
CA TYR A 709 33.90 26.73 1.89
C TYR A 709 34.06 27.72 3.05
N SER A 710 33.40 27.51 4.19
CA SER A 710 33.56 28.33 5.40
C SER A 710 34.54 27.74 6.42
N LEU A 711 34.88 26.46 6.24
CA LEU A 711 35.95 25.73 6.94
C LEU A 711 37.30 25.79 6.19
N VAL A 712 37.28 26.24 4.92
CA VAL A 712 38.41 26.75 4.13
C VAL A 712 38.54 28.25 4.37
#